data_AF-A0A1I3H3C0-F1
#
_entry.id   AF-A0A1I3H3C0-F1
#
_cell.length_a   1.000
_cell.length_b   1.000
_cell.length_c   1.000
_cell.angle_alpha   90.00
_cell.angle_beta   90.00
_cell.angle_gamma   90.00
#
_symmetry.space_group_name_H-M   'P 1'
#
loop_
_entity.id
_entity.type
_entity.pdbx_description
1 polymer ?
#
loop_
_entity_poly.entity_id
_entity_poly.type
_entity_poly.pdbx_seq_one_letter_code
_entity_poly.pdbx_strand_id
1 'polypeptide(L)'
;MSPSSTLRRSRRPLAVAALSLLLAGLIAWVPAGAGAGTPPSPALAKAASGFKATKALTRVFTNPDGTTYSFPTNTVTVRADQTRNLRGRQRIRIEWSGAQPSGGRASNPYGENGLQQEYPVVIMQCRGVDDPSLPLAKQLRPETCWTTSVAQRSQITRSDTEATWTHDLDAEQADKERVSGLLPLPSAEQCPTADIAPFFTRLTPFVTRKGETFAACDALNMPPEAAVGAAFPPHEIAAFTDTDGSGSVQFEVRSDVENESLGCNDKVACSIVVVPINGLSCDQPASPPTSADTACRKGGRFLPGSSNFGNEGVDQAVSPALWWSASNWKNRFAIPITFGLPPDTCDVLDPRAPTGFYGSELLAQAALQWSPAYCLDKQRFKFQLNQTSDDAGFTLMETGGGVAAVVSGEHERRGSDPVGYAPTAVTGFSVGYVIDRPENAGEFSSLRLNARLIAKLMTQSYLGSDLGREHPGIGENPLAIMNDPEFIELNPGLSQISQEVGASLLSLSSSSDVISQVTDYIAHDKAAMDFIGGKTDPWGMKVNPAYKNISVPTAEWPLLDSYIPKTENTCRQENPAVYFTQLAAPVTSLRKIAESLLDAWPNVQSRCEFDQSTKTYKLGRIDRQSYGSRFMLGIVSLGDVERYGLRSAGLETTKDRYVEPTDASIGAAIGLATQAKKFGAFVLDQADVKKSGRAYPGTMVVYTAARLRNLDQADADKVAQFIRVSTSEGQRAGTGNGELPGGFLPIRDSGVTQKLHASALEVAAAVEKQTPLPEPEPTDEPAPDNGNGGGGTPGGSTGGAVAPPPAAPGPAGEPSAPAAPSAAPVAAPIEMPATAPLGSTVAGKLLPGLLVIGLLGIAAASVLRFFVQPPRVPRTGAGAGGRA
;
A
#
# COMPACT_ATOMS: atom_id res chain seq x y z
N MET A 1 51.27 50.60 -7.26
CA MET A 1 51.54 52.01 -6.90
C MET A 1 50.59 52.40 -5.79
N SER A 2 51.13 52.78 -4.63
CA SER A 2 50.50 53.59 -3.55
C SER A 2 49.87 54.88 -4.11
N PRO A 3 49.11 55.71 -3.35
CA PRO A 3 48.98 55.84 -1.89
C PRO A 3 47.51 55.95 -1.37
N SER A 4 47.19 55.51 -0.14
CA SER A 4 47.25 56.21 1.18
C SER A 4 46.03 57.11 1.42
N SER A 5 45.17 56.77 2.40
CA SER A 5 45.20 57.21 3.83
C SER A 5 44.21 58.36 4.06
N THR A 6 43.39 58.48 5.11
CA THR A 6 43.59 58.36 6.58
C THR A 6 42.20 58.47 7.26
N LEU A 7 41.83 57.62 8.22
CA LEU A 7 41.75 57.86 9.70
C LEU A 7 40.88 59.08 10.12
N ARG A 8 40.00 59.11 11.13
CA ARG A 8 39.80 58.26 12.33
C ARG A 8 38.52 58.66 13.11
N ARG A 9 37.94 57.66 13.80
CA ARG A 9 37.37 57.64 15.18
C ARG A 9 36.06 58.38 15.58
N SER A 10 35.06 57.51 15.83
CA SER A 10 34.42 57.25 17.14
C SER A 10 33.43 58.26 17.74
N ARG A 11 32.15 57.83 17.82
CA ARG A 11 31.43 57.50 19.08
C ARG A 11 30.16 56.67 18.75
N ARG A 12 30.04 55.50 19.37
CA ARG A 12 28.80 54.69 19.53
C ARG A 12 27.91 55.36 20.61
N PRO A 13 26.61 55.01 20.84
CA PRO A 13 26.00 53.69 20.60
C PRO A 13 24.52 53.61 20.13
N LEU A 14 24.18 52.41 19.65
CA LEU A 14 22.94 51.61 19.79
C LEU A 14 21.57 52.30 19.94
N ALA A 15 20.67 52.02 19.00
CA ALA A 15 19.46 51.20 19.22
C ALA A 15 18.61 51.11 17.93
N VAL A 16 18.49 49.93 17.32
CA VAL A 16 17.37 49.58 16.42
C VAL A 16 17.18 48.07 16.45
N ALA A 17 15.95 47.61 16.74
CA ALA A 17 15.34 46.47 16.05
C ALA A 17 13.84 46.41 16.37
N ALA A 18 13.05 47.15 15.60
CA ALA A 18 11.66 46.85 15.29
C ALA A 18 11.35 47.38 13.88
N LEU A 19 10.51 46.64 13.15
CA LEU A 19 9.98 46.87 11.79
C LEU A 19 10.95 46.65 10.61
N SER A 20 10.62 45.69 9.73
CA SER A 20 9.87 46.00 8.48
C SER A 20 9.63 44.77 7.60
N LEU A 21 8.36 44.36 7.56
CA LEU A 21 7.70 43.82 6.35
C LEU A 21 7.30 45.02 5.47
N LEU A 22 7.24 44.80 4.15
CA LEU A 22 6.76 45.67 3.04
C LEU A 22 7.87 46.15 2.09
N LEU A 23 8.18 45.34 1.08
CA LEU A 23 8.44 45.81 -0.30
C LEU A 23 8.51 44.61 -1.26
N ALA A 24 7.51 44.45 -2.14
CA ALA A 24 7.68 43.93 -3.50
C ALA A 24 6.30 43.85 -4.19
N GLY A 25 5.84 45.00 -4.69
CA GLY A 25 4.81 45.07 -5.72
C GLY A 25 5.35 45.85 -6.92
N LEU A 26 4.85 45.48 -8.11
CA LEU A 26 4.97 46.12 -9.44
C LEU A 26 6.21 45.78 -10.30
N ILE A 27 6.00 44.95 -11.34
CA ILE A 27 6.37 45.16 -12.78
C ILE A 27 5.43 44.23 -13.61
N ALA A 28 4.33 44.74 -14.19
CA ALA A 28 4.12 45.22 -15.57
C ALA A 28 3.81 44.13 -16.63
N TRP A 29 2.59 44.22 -17.17
CA TRP A 29 2.04 43.55 -18.35
C TRP A 29 2.79 43.88 -19.66
N VAL A 30 2.90 42.90 -20.55
CA VAL A 30 3.13 43.10 -22.00
C VAL A 30 2.10 42.25 -22.77
N PRO A 31 1.32 42.81 -23.71
CA PRO A 31 0.45 42.03 -24.58
C PRO A 31 1.20 41.65 -25.87
N ALA A 32 1.07 40.41 -26.34
CA ALA A 32 1.54 40.00 -27.66
C ALA A 32 0.36 39.42 -28.46
N GLY A 33 0.09 40.07 -29.60
CA GLY A 33 -1.02 39.79 -30.49
C GLY A 33 -0.85 38.55 -31.36
N ALA A 34 -1.95 38.25 -32.05
CA ALA A 34 -2.18 37.10 -32.90
C ALA A 34 -1.29 37.03 -34.17
N GLY A 35 -0.99 35.80 -34.60
CA GLY A 35 -0.96 35.43 -36.01
C GLY A 35 0.37 34.90 -36.57
N ALA A 36 0.55 33.58 -36.59
CA ALA A 36 1.11 32.81 -37.71
C ALA A 36 0.92 31.31 -37.43
N GLY A 37 0.31 30.59 -38.39
CA GLY A 37 -0.07 29.18 -38.24
C GLY A 37 1.14 28.23 -38.17
N THR A 38 1.07 27.29 -37.23
CA THR A 38 2.00 26.16 -37.08
C THR A 38 1.25 24.89 -37.48
N PRO A 39 1.83 24.01 -38.33
CA PRO A 39 1.16 22.79 -38.80
C PRO A 39 0.79 21.85 -37.63
N PRO A 40 -0.17 20.92 -37.80
CA PRO A 40 -0.68 20.11 -36.71
C PRO A 40 0.46 19.36 -36.03
N SER A 41 0.71 19.69 -34.76
CA SER A 41 1.66 18.96 -33.93
C SER A 41 1.24 17.49 -33.90
N PRO A 42 2.16 16.54 -34.13
CA PRO A 42 1.88 15.13 -33.93
C PRO A 42 1.49 14.93 -32.47
N ALA A 43 0.54 14.02 -32.22
CA ALA A 43 0.05 13.63 -30.90
C ALA A 43 1.20 13.63 -29.88
N LEU A 44 1.05 14.41 -28.81
CA LEU A 44 1.97 14.48 -27.69
C LEU A 44 2.29 13.06 -27.21
N ALA A 45 3.44 12.55 -27.64
CA ALA A 45 4.03 11.36 -27.08
C ALA A 45 4.31 11.64 -25.61
N LYS A 46 3.57 10.91 -24.76
CA LYS A 46 3.71 10.80 -23.30
C LYS A 46 5.20 10.85 -22.92
N ALA A 47 5.63 11.91 -22.24
CA ALA A 47 6.98 11.95 -21.67
C ALA A 47 7.12 10.73 -20.73
N ALA A 48 8.05 9.82 -21.05
CA ALA A 48 8.17 8.57 -20.32
C ALA A 48 8.53 8.85 -18.85
N SER A 49 7.63 8.49 -17.93
CA SER A 49 7.85 8.51 -16.47
C SER A 49 8.88 7.47 -16.00
N GLY A 50 9.48 6.74 -16.92
CA GLY A 50 10.38 5.62 -16.65
C GLY A 50 11.85 6.03 -16.56
N PHE A 51 12.66 5.06 -16.15
CA PHE A 51 14.11 5.16 -16.05
C PHE A 51 14.75 4.15 -16.99
N LYS A 52 15.92 4.49 -17.55
CA LYS A 52 16.79 3.54 -18.26
C LYS A 52 18.23 3.97 -18.09
N ALA A 53 19.08 3.04 -17.69
CA ALA A 53 20.53 3.24 -17.66
C ALA A 53 21.26 1.95 -18.03
N THR A 54 22.45 2.09 -18.61
CA THR A 54 23.31 0.98 -19.02
C THR A 54 24.71 1.20 -18.47
N LYS A 55 25.33 0.13 -17.93
CA LYS A 55 26.68 0.17 -17.36
C LYS A 55 27.46 -1.09 -17.75
N ALA A 56 28.77 -0.95 -17.91
CA ALA A 56 29.70 -2.06 -18.06
C ALA A 56 30.25 -2.45 -16.68
N LEU A 57 30.14 -3.72 -16.31
CA LEU A 57 30.56 -4.28 -15.04
C LEU A 57 31.68 -5.30 -15.29
N THR A 58 32.84 -5.06 -14.70
CA THR A 58 34.02 -5.92 -14.86
C THR A 58 34.58 -6.28 -13.49
N ARG A 59 34.78 -7.57 -13.23
CA ARG A 59 35.48 -8.07 -12.04
C ARG A 59 36.96 -8.20 -12.36
N VAL A 60 37.83 -7.80 -11.45
CA VAL A 60 39.29 -7.77 -11.66
C VAL A 60 40.02 -8.43 -10.50
N PHE A 61 41.02 -9.26 -10.80
CA PHE A 61 41.95 -9.80 -9.81
C PHE A 61 43.36 -9.29 -10.07
N THR A 62 44.06 -8.87 -9.02
CA THR A 62 45.49 -8.58 -9.09
C THR A 62 46.28 -9.85 -8.75
N ASN A 63 47.14 -10.32 -9.64
CA ASN A 63 47.93 -11.54 -9.49
C ASN A 63 49.11 -11.34 -8.51
N PRO A 64 49.76 -12.41 -8.02
CA PRO A 64 50.92 -12.32 -7.14
C PRO A 64 52.09 -11.50 -7.69
N ASP A 65 52.21 -11.37 -9.01
CA ASP A 65 53.23 -10.58 -9.72
C ASP A 65 52.81 -9.11 -9.96
N GLY A 66 51.65 -8.70 -9.45
CA GLY A 66 51.09 -7.36 -9.63
C GLY A 66 50.37 -7.13 -10.97
N THR A 67 50.35 -8.11 -11.88
CA THR A 67 49.54 -8.02 -13.11
C THR A 67 48.05 -8.16 -12.80
N THR A 68 47.17 -7.67 -13.65
CA THR A 68 45.72 -7.80 -13.46
C THR A 68 45.09 -8.80 -14.43
N TYR A 69 44.15 -9.59 -13.93
CA TYR A 69 43.27 -10.45 -14.71
C TYR A 69 41.84 -9.90 -14.66
N SER A 70 41.29 -9.55 -15.82
CA SER A 70 39.91 -9.05 -15.94
C SER A 70 38.99 -10.15 -16.46
N PHE A 71 37.86 -10.35 -15.77
CA PHE A 71 36.80 -11.23 -16.23
C PHE A 71 36.05 -10.61 -17.43
N PRO A 72 35.28 -11.42 -18.20
CA PRO A 72 34.36 -10.90 -19.20
C PRO A 72 33.46 -9.79 -18.62
N THR A 73 33.25 -8.75 -19.41
CA THR A 73 32.47 -7.58 -19.01
C THR A 73 30.99 -7.83 -19.25
N ASN A 74 30.18 -7.61 -18.21
CA ASN A 74 28.73 -7.67 -18.29
C ASN A 74 28.17 -6.28 -18.60
N THR A 75 27.43 -6.16 -19.71
CA THR A 75 26.78 -4.89 -20.06
C THR A 75 25.35 -4.92 -19.54
N VAL A 76 25.17 -4.39 -18.32
CA VAL A 76 23.87 -4.42 -17.65
C VAL A 76 23.05 -3.21 -18.04
N THR A 77 21.79 -3.41 -18.40
CA THR A 77 20.79 -2.35 -18.58
C THR A 77 19.67 -2.53 -17.56
N VAL A 78 19.38 -1.48 -16.79
CA VAL A 78 18.27 -1.43 -15.82
C VAL A 78 17.19 -0.47 -16.34
N ARG A 79 15.92 -0.84 -16.18
CA ARG A 79 14.75 -0.02 -16.50
C ARG A 79 13.74 0.00 -15.35
N ALA A 80 13.03 1.10 -15.22
CA ALA A 80 11.82 1.20 -14.40
C ALA A 80 10.69 1.87 -15.19
N ASP A 81 9.46 1.45 -14.97
CA ASP A 81 8.27 1.95 -15.67
C ASP A 81 7.76 3.30 -15.12
N GLN A 82 7.88 3.51 -13.81
CA GLN A 82 7.44 4.73 -13.14
C GLN A 82 8.42 5.18 -12.05
N THR A 83 8.71 6.49 -12.03
CA THR A 83 9.61 7.11 -11.05
C THR A 83 9.03 8.35 -10.38
N ARG A 84 7.85 8.81 -10.83
CA ARG A 84 7.28 10.10 -10.42
C ARG A 84 5.91 9.97 -9.79
N ASN A 85 5.67 10.87 -8.83
CA ASN A 85 4.43 10.97 -8.09
C ASN A 85 3.97 9.60 -7.57
N LEU A 86 4.88 8.83 -6.98
CA LEU A 86 4.58 7.54 -6.38
C LEU A 86 3.71 7.70 -5.11
N ARG A 87 3.12 6.61 -4.65
CA ARG A 87 2.41 6.52 -3.37
C ARG A 87 3.04 5.45 -2.48
N GLY A 88 2.89 5.58 -1.16
CA GLY A 88 3.31 4.55 -0.22
C GLY A 88 2.72 3.19 -0.60
N ARG A 89 3.55 2.14 -0.51
CA ARG A 89 3.28 0.77 -0.94
C ARG A 89 2.98 0.56 -2.43
N GLN A 90 3.15 1.58 -3.29
CA GLN A 90 3.00 1.37 -4.72
C GLN A 90 4.10 0.43 -5.24
N ARG A 91 3.78 -0.57 -6.06
CA ARG A 91 4.80 -1.36 -6.74
C ARG A 91 5.16 -0.72 -8.08
N ILE A 92 6.46 -0.69 -8.38
CA ILE A 92 6.98 -0.32 -9.70
C ILE A 92 7.69 -1.52 -10.31
N ARG A 93 7.63 -1.64 -11.64
CA ARG A 93 8.33 -2.71 -12.34
C ARG A 93 9.77 -2.30 -12.58
N ILE A 94 10.70 -3.08 -12.04
CA ILE A 94 12.12 -2.95 -12.30
C ILE A 94 12.56 -4.17 -13.10
N GLU A 95 13.19 -3.94 -14.24
CA GLU A 95 13.71 -4.99 -15.12
C GLU A 95 15.16 -4.74 -15.49
N TRP A 96 15.91 -5.81 -15.69
CA TRP A 96 17.29 -5.75 -16.13
C TRP A 96 17.61 -6.79 -17.20
N SER A 97 18.72 -6.55 -17.89
CA SER A 97 19.30 -7.46 -18.89
C SER A 97 20.82 -7.34 -18.88
N GLY A 98 21.50 -8.43 -19.24
CA GLY A 98 22.96 -8.50 -19.34
C GLY A 98 23.70 -8.64 -18.00
N ALA A 99 23.00 -9.01 -16.92
CA ALA A 99 23.61 -9.33 -15.63
C ALA A 99 24.14 -10.78 -15.61
N GLN A 100 25.02 -11.09 -14.66
CA GLN A 100 25.44 -12.47 -14.42
C GLN A 100 24.22 -13.32 -14.02
N PRO A 101 23.99 -14.49 -14.64
CA PRO A 101 22.95 -15.42 -14.21
C PRO A 101 23.13 -15.83 -12.75
N SER A 102 22.05 -15.83 -11.98
CA SER A 102 22.11 -16.23 -10.58
C SER A 102 22.24 -17.74 -10.43
N GLY A 103 23.05 -18.18 -9.47
CA GLY A 103 23.19 -19.59 -9.08
C GLY A 103 22.71 -19.80 -7.64
N GLY A 104 22.25 -21.01 -7.32
CA GLY A 104 21.85 -21.36 -5.95
C GLY A 104 20.71 -20.49 -5.44
N ARG A 105 19.66 -20.29 -6.24
CA ARG A 105 18.51 -19.42 -5.95
C ARG A 105 17.87 -19.83 -4.62
N ALA A 106 17.84 -18.88 -3.67
CA ALA A 106 17.20 -19.07 -2.37
C ALA A 106 15.69 -19.31 -2.51
N SER A 107 15.09 -20.02 -1.57
CA SER A 107 13.63 -20.20 -1.51
C SER A 107 12.88 -18.89 -1.21
N ASN A 108 13.54 -17.91 -0.60
CA ASN A 108 12.98 -16.59 -0.38
C ASN A 108 14.06 -15.52 -0.65
N PRO A 109 13.93 -14.70 -1.71
CA PRO A 109 14.94 -13.70 -2.07
C PRO A 109 14.90 -12.42 -1.22
N TYR A 110 13.98 -12.29 -0.26
CA TYR A 110 13.82 -11.08 0.56
C TYR A 110 14.55 -11.17 1.89
N GLY A 111 14.96 -10.02 2.42
CA GLY A 111 15.56 -9.94 3.75
C GLY A 111 16.81 -10.81 3.88
N GLU A 112 17.04 -11.34 5.07
CA GLU A 112 18.15 -12.26 5.36
C GLU A 112 18.05 -13.61 4.64
N ASN A 113 16.83 -14.06 4.31
CA ASN A 113 16.63 -15.31 3.60
C ASN A 113 17.20 -15.26 2.17
N GLY A 114 17.25 -14.06 1.59
CA GLY A 114 17.83 -13.83 0.27
C GLY A 114 19.36 -13.86 0.23
N LEU A 115 20.05 -14.09 1.36
CA LEU A 115 21.51 -14.02 1.41
C LEU A 115 22.23 -15.26 0.85
N GLN A 116 21.56 -16.40 0.80
CA GLN A 116 22.15 -17.69 0.41
C GLN A 116 21.97 -18.00 -1.07
N GLN A 117 22.44 -17.07 -1.92
CA GLN A 117 22.48 -17.22 -3.37
C GLN A 117 23.68 -16.48 -3.98
N GLU A 118 23.99 -16.79 -5.23
CA GLU A 118 25.15 -16.26 -5.94
C GLU A 118 24.73 -15.43 -7.15
N TYR A 119 25.42 -14.30 -7.37
CA TYR A 119 25.14 -13.33 -8.43
C TYR A 119 23.67 -12.83 -8.53
N PRO A 120 22.98 -12.52 -7.42
CA PRO A 120 21.68 -11.86 -7.52
C PRO A 120 21.82 -10.38 -7.93
N VAL A 121 20.69 -9.77 -8.25
CA VAL A 121 20.56 -8.31 -8.33
C VAL A 121 19.92 -7.82 -7.04
N VAL A 122 20.68 -7.10 -6.21
CA VAL A 122 20.15 -6.55 -4.95
C VAL A 122 19.41 -5.24 -5.24
N ILE A 123 18.16 -5.14 -4.79
CA ILE A 123 17.31 -3.98 -5.00
C ILE A 123 16.80 -3.50 -3.65
N MET A 124 17.00 -2.22 -3.36
CA MET A 124 16.63 -1.59 -2.09
C MET A 124 16.29 -0.12 -2.28
N GLN A 125 15.53 0.45 -1.35
CA GLN A 125 15.25 1.90 -1.34
C GLN A 125 16.25 2.62 -0.44
N CYS A 126 16.72 3.77 -0.90
CA CYS A 126 17.69 4.59 -0.18
C CYS A 126 17.27 6.06 -0.18
N ARG A 127 17.68 6.78 0.86
CA ARG A 127 17.55 8.25 0.90
C ARG A 127 18.69 8.90 0.11
N GLY A 128 18.38 9.97 -0.60
CA GLY A 128 19.34 10.75 -1.37
C GLY A 128 19.39 10.38 -2.85
N VAL A 129 20.27 11.08 -3.57
CA VAL A 129 20.49 10.90 -5.01
C VAL A 129 21.97 10.67 -5.29
N ASP A 130 22.25 9.99 -6.39
CA ASP A 130 23.60 9.64 -6.79
C ASP A 130 24.29 10.80 -7.51
N ASP A 131 24.67 11.82 -6.73
CA ASP A 131 25.36 13.01 -7.20
C ASP A 131 26.43 13.44 -6.17
N PRO A 132 27.73 13.24 -6.47
CA PRO A 132 28.82 13.56 -5.55
C PRO A 132 29.01 15.07 -5.33
N SER A 133 28.37 15.93 -6.12
CA SER A 133 28.44 17.40 -5.95
C SER A 133 27.54 17.93 -4.84
N LEU A 134 26.58 17.12 -4.37
CA LEU A 134 25.64 17.52 -3.33
C LEU A 134 26.26 17.46 -1.92
N PRO A 135 25.71 18.17 -0.92
CA PRO A 135 26.09 17.97 0.47
C PRO A 135 25.90 16.52 0.90
N LEU A 136 26.78 16.01 1.75
CA LEU A 136 26.77 14.61 2.21
C LEU A 136 25.37 14.15 2.66
N ALA A 137 24.62 14.95 3.41
CA ALA A 137 23.27 14.60 3.86
C ALA A 137 22.26 14.28 2.73
N LYS A 138 22.51 14.72 1.50
CA LYS A 138 21.68 14.49 0.30
C LYS A 138 22.26 13.46 -0.66
N GLN A 139 23.52 13.04 -0.47
CA GLN A 139 24.17 12.04 -1.30
C GLN A 139 23.70 10.64 -0.94
N LEU A 140 23.53 9.82 -1.96
CA LEU A 140 23.32 8.39 -1.84
C LEU A 140 24.60 7.69 -1.33
N ARG A 141 24.45 6.87 -0.29
CA ARG A 141 25.52 6.02 0.26
C ARG A 141 24.96 4.73 0.87
N PRO A 142 25.78 3.69 1.13
CA PRO A 142 25.32 2.49 1.83
C PRO A 142 24.61 2.80 3.16
N GLU A 143 25.03 3.84 3.88
CA GLU A 143 24.41 4.20 5.17
C GLU A 143 23.02 4.82 5.06
N THR A 144 22.59 5.17 3.85
CA THR A 144 21.28 5.77 3.57
C THR A 144 20.30 4.75 2.99
N CYS A 145 20.73 3.51 2.80
CA CYS A 145 19.97 2.44 2.20
C CYS A 145 19.32 1.54 3.24
N TRP A 146 18.06 1.20 3.00
CA TRP A 146 17.28 0.37 3.91
C TRP A 146 17.57 -1.12 3.73
N THR A 147 17.76 -1.83 4.85
CA THR A 147 17.69 -3.31 4.92
C THR A 147 17.04 -3.73 6.23
N THR A 148 16.36 -4.88 6.25
CA THR A 148 15.57 -5.32 7.40
C THR A 148 16.35 -6.13 8.44
N SER A 149 17.57 -6.61 8.14
CA SER A 149 18.38 -7.37 9.11
C SER A 149 19.84 -6.92 9.22
N VAL A 150 20.47 -7.33 10.33
CA VAL A 150 21.90 -7.16 10.59
C VAL A 150 22.75 -7.89 9.56
N ALA A 151 22.38 -9.13 9.23
CA ALA A 151 23.15 -10.01 8.34
C ALA A 151 23.27 -9.46 6.91
N GLN A 152 22.31 -8.64 6.48
CA GLN A 152 22.36 -7.98 5.19
C GLN A 152 23.28 -6.76 5.16
N ARG A 153 23.59 -6.19 6.33
CA ARG A 153 24.25 -4.89 6.44
C ARG A 153 25.68 -4.99 6.93
N SER A 154 25.88 -5.72 8.02
CA SER A 154 27.15 -5.77 8.73
C SER A 154 27.69 -7.19 8.74
N GLN A 155 29.02 -7.30 8.68
CA GLN A 155 29.74 -8.54 8.91
C GLN A 155 30.39 -8.43 10.28
N ILE A 156 30.07 -9.34 11.20
CA ILE A 156 30.42 -9.18 12.62
C ILE A 156 30.99 -10.50 13.11
N THR A 157 32.11 -10.42 13.83
CA THR A 157 32.80 -11.58 14.40
C THR A 157 33.00 -12.69 13.37
N ARG A 158 33.45 -12.32 12.18
CA ARG A 158 33.71 -13.25 11.08
C ARG A 158 35.12 -13.80 11.19
N SER A 159 35.27 -15.08 10.84
CA SER A 159 36.59 -15.68 10.69
C SER A 159 37.38 -15.03 9.55
N ASP A 160 38.70 -15.24 9.50
CA ASP A 160 39.54 -14.78 8.38
C ASP A 160 38.97 -15.22 7.02
N THR A 161 38.55 -16.48 6.89
CA THR A 161 37.99 -17.01 5.63
C THR A 161 36.70 -16.32 5.19
N GLU A 162 35.93 -15.77 6.13
CA GLU A 162 34.69 -15.02 5.88
C GLU A 162 34.94 -13.50 5.76
N ALA A 163 36.18 -13.04 6.00
CA ALA A 163 36.57 -11.63 5.95
C ALA A 163 36.94 -11.16 4.52
N THR A 164 36.28 -11.70 3.49
CA THR A 164 36.71 -11.50 2.09
C THR A 164 36.73 -10.04 1.64
N TRP A 165 35.94 -9.17 2.26
CA TRP A 165 35.89 -7.73 1.97
C TRP A 165 37.21 -6.99 2.28
N THR A 166 38.06 -7.53 3.17
CA THR A 166 39.37 -6.91 3.49
C THR A 166 40.36 -7.00 2.33
N HIS A 167 40.05 -7.82 1.32
CA HIS A 167 40.83 -8.01 0.10
C HIS A 167 40.14 -7.39 -1.14
N ASP A 168 39.11 -6.55 -0.95
CA ASP A 168 38.45 -5.84 -2.04
C ASP A 168 39.39 -4.79 -2.66
N LEU A 169 39.73 -4.98 -3.94
CA LEU A 169 40.61 -4.10 -4.70
C LEU A 169 40.16 -2.64 -4.69
N ASP A 170 38.85 -2.39 -4.68
CA ASP A 170 38.28 -1.05 -4.76
C ASP A 170 38.07 -0.41 -3.38
N ALA A 171 38.27 -1.15 -2.28
CA ALA A 171 38.05 -0.63 -0.93
C ALA A 171 39.20 0.25 -0.44
N GLU A 172 38.87 1.26 0.38
CA GLU A 172 39.86 2.10 1.05
C GLU A 172 40.60 1.31 2.14
N GLN A 173 41.82 1.74 2.48
CA GLN A 173 42.65 1.02 3.46
C GLN A 173 41.98 0.91 4.84
N ALA A 174 41.23 1.93 5.26
CA ALA A 174 40.50 1.93 6.52
C ALA A 174 39.39 0.87 6.56
N ASP A 175 38.80 0.51 5.42
CA ASP A 175 37.77 -0.54 5.33
C ASP A 175 38.35 -1.96 5.40
N LYS A 176 39.65 -2.10 5.11
CA LYS A 176 40.39 -3.36 5.13
C LYS A 176 40.95 -3.72 6.50
N GLU A 177 40.82 -2.83 7.48
CA GLU A 177 41.22 -3.10 8.87
C GLU A 177 40.36 -4.21 9.49
N ARG A 178 40.90 -4.85 10.54
CA ARG A 178 40.20 -5.95 11.24
C ARG A 178 38.82 -5.54 11.75
N VAL A 179 38.69 -4.30 12.23
CA VAL A 179 37.43 -3.72 12.66
C VAL A 179 37.27 -2.38 11.96
N SER A 180 36.22 -2.23 11.15
CA SER A 180 36.07 -1.07 10.28
C SER A 180 34.60 -0.68 10.04
N GLY A 181 34.41 0.43 9.32
CA GLY A 181 33.11 0.85 8.77
C GLY A 181 32.27 1.82 9.58
N LEU A 182 32.59 2.02 10.86
CA LEU A 182 32.02 3.09 11.67
C LEU A 182 33.10 3.67 12.58
N LEU A 183 33.32 4.99 12.49
CA LEU A 183 34.29 5.72 13.31
C LEU A 183 33.63 6.93 13.99
N PRO A 184 33.77 7.10 15.32
CA PRO A 184 34.35 6.13 16.26
C PRO A 184 33.51 4.84 16.34
N LEU A 185 34.14 3.73 16.69
CA LEU A 185 33.43 2.48 16.93
C LEU A 185 32.46 2.62 18.12
N PRO A 186 31.30 1.93 18.10
CA PRO A 186 30.39 1.88 19.24
C PRO A 186 31.07 1.30 20.49
N SER A 187 30.59 1.67 21.68
CA SER A 187 31.13 1.11 22.93
C SER A 187 30.80 -0.39 23.05
N ALA A 188 31.55 -1.12 23.89
CA ALA A 188 31.29 -2.54 24.13
C ALA A 188 29.92 -2.79 24.77
N GLU A 189 29.36 -1.81 25.50
CA GLU A 189 27.98 -1.88 26.01
C GLU A 189 26.95 -1.77 24.89
N GLN A 190 27.23 -1.02 23.83
CA GLN A 190 26.34 -0.86 22.68
C GLN A 190 26.46 -2.02 21.69
N CYS A 191 27.69 -2.46 21.41
CA CYS A 191 28.00 -3.49 20.43
C CYS A 191 29.06 -4.45 20.97
N PRO A 192 28.70 -5.39 21.87
CA PRO A 192 29.67 -6.25 22.57
C PRO A 192 30.43 -7.18 21.63
N THR A 193 29.90 -7.45 20.44
CA THR A 193 30.48 -8.34 19.43
C THR A 193 31.26 -7.60 18.34
N ALA A 194 31.28 -6.25 18.33
CA ALA A 194 31.90 -5.51 17.24
C ALA A 194 33.43 -5.68 17.19
N ASP A 195 34.09 -5.86 18.33
CA ASP A 195 35.55 -6.03 18.40
C ASP A 195 35.95 -7.22 19.29
N ILE A 196 35.96 -8.42 18.71
CA ILE A 196 36.45 -9.64 19.36
C ILE A 196 37.63 -10.19 18.56
N ALA A 197 38.86 -10.02 19.06
CA ALA A 197 40.03 -10.64 18.44
C ALA A 197 39.99 -12.18 18.57
N PRO A 198 40.45 -12.94 17.55
CA PRO A 198 41.07 -12.51 16.30
C PRO A 198 40.07 -12.26 15.13
N PHE A 199 38.77 -12.19 15.41
CA PHE A 199 37.74 -12.06 14.38
C PHE A 199 37.70 -10.67 13.74
N PHE A 200 37.11 -10.62 12.55
CA PHE A 200 36.95 -9.44 11.72
C PHE A 200 35.51 -8.94 11.76
N THR A 201 35.36 -7.61 11.74
CA THR A 201 34.06 -6.92 11.73
C THR A 201 34.10 -5.74 10.76
N ARG A 202 33.10 -5.64 9.88
CA ARG A 202 32.75 -4.42 9.15
C ARG A 202 31.31 -4.04 9.50
N LEU A 203 31.17 -2.93 10.22
CA LEU A 203 29.85 -2.34 10.47
C LEU A 203 29.46 -1.47 9.29
N THR A 204 28.29 -1.69 8.71
CA THR A 204 27.70 -0.72 7.77
C THR A 204 26.58 -0.04 8.56
N PRO A 205 26.69 1.23 8.99
CA PRO A 205 25.73 1.92 9.86
C PRO A 205 24.59 2.58 9.06
N PHE A 206 23.42 2.85 9.66
CA PHE A 206 22.20 3.30 8.96
C PHE A 206 21.86 4.63 9.58
N VAL A 207 21.78 5.65 8.74
CA VAL A 207 21.53 7.00 9.18
C VAL A 207 20.09 7.34 8.85
N THR A 208 19.25 7.59 9.86
CA THR A 208 17.86 7.98 9.65
C THR A 208 17.75 9.36 9.00
N ARG A 209 16.54 9.71 8.55
CA ARG A 209 16.24 11.08 8.09
C ARG A 209 16.59 12.14 9.15
N LYS A 210 16.42 11.83 10.43
CA LYS A 210 16.71 12.73 11.56
C LYS A 210 18.21 12.81 11.88
N GLY A 211 19.05 12.01 11.22
CA GLY A 211 20.50 11.98 11.42
C GLY A 211 20.95 11.05 12.56
N GLU A 212 20.03 10.24 13.11
CA GLU A 212 20.37 9.20 14.09
C GLU A 212 21.07 8.04 13.39
N THR A 213 22.14 7.54 14.00
CA THR A 213 22.96 6.46 13.44
C THR A 213 22.73 5.16 14.20
N PHE A 214 22.17 4.18 13.50
CA PHE A 214 22.08 2.80 13.97
C PHE A 214 23.31 2.02 13.51
N ALA A 215 24.09 1.52 14.48
CA ALA A 215 25.34 0.82 14.18
C ALA A 215 25.12 -0.51 13.44
N ALA A 216 23.93 -1.12 13.55
CA ALA A 216 23.60 -2.45 13.04
C ALA A 216 24.64 -3.51 13.42
N CYS A 217 24.98 -3.56 14.70
CA CYS A 217 25.83 -4.60 15.26
C CYS A 217 25.03 -5.80 15.82
N ASP A 218 23.75 -5.60 16.08
CA ASP A 218 22.78 -6.62 16.50
C ASP A 218 21.36 -6.11 16.24
N ALA A 219 20.34 -6.92 16.57
CA ALA A 219 18.94 -6.59 16.34
C ALA A 219 18.44 -5.39 17.19
N LEU A 220 19.06 -5.10 18.34
CA LEU A 220 18.68 -3.96 19.20
C LEU A 220 19.25 -2.65 18.67
N ASN A 221 20.32 -2.72 17.88
CA ASN A 221 20.98 -1.59 17.24
C ASN A 221 20.58 -1.44 15.76
N MET A 222 19.41 -1.95 15.39
CA MET A 222 18.71 -1.69 14.13
C MET A 222 17.58 -0.69 14.35
N PRO A 223 17.13 0.03 13.31
CA PRO A 223 15.92 0.86 13.41
C PRO A 223 14.71 0.03 13.89
N PRO A 224 13.76 0.60 14.66
CA PRO A 224 12.61 -0.14 15.18
C PRO A 224 11.77 -0.85 14.12
N GLU A 225 11.71 -0.32 12.90
CA GLU A 225 10.98 -0.91 11.78
C GLU A 225 11.76 -2.06 11.10
N ALA A 226 13.06 -2.23 11.42
CA ALA A 226 13.91 -3.30 10.93
C ALA A 226 13.94 -4.46 11.93
N ALA A 227 12.94 -5.33 11.86
CA ALA A 227 12.88 -6.56 12.64
C ALA A 227 12.38 -7.75 11.80
N VAL A 228 12.90 -8.94 12.10
CA VAL A 228 12.36 -10.20 11.58
C VAL A 228 10.96 -10.38 12.18
N GLY A 229 9.93 -10.41 11.33
CA GLY A 229 8.54 -10.46 11.76
C GLY A 229 7.90 -9.09 12.10
N ALA A 230 8.52 -7.99 11.65
CA ALA A 230 7.90 -6.65 11.72
C ALA A 230 6.53 -6.60 11.01
N ALA A 231 5.78 -5.51 11.25
CA ALA A 231 4.43 -5.31 10.69
C ALA A 231 4.40 -5.43 9.15
N PHE A 232 5.46 -4.97 8.48
CA PHE A 232 5.65 -5.12 7.04
C PHE A 232 6.74 -6.16 6.72
N PRO A 233 6.63 -6.89 5.60
CA PRO A 233 7.68 -7.81 5.16
C PRO A 233 8.98 -7.05 4.84
N PRO A 234 10.13 -7.75 4.69
CA PRO A 234 11.36 -7.12 4.22
C PRO A 234 11.13 -6.37 2.91
N HIS A 235 11.75 -5.20 2.79
CA HIS A 235 11.50 -4.26 1.68
C HIS A 235 12.49 -4.45 0.53
N GLU A 236 13.71 -4.84 0.88
CA GLU A 236 14.79 -5.16 -0.03
C GLU A 236 14.74 -6.61 -0.50
N ILE A 237 15.25 -6.83 -1.70
CA ILE A 237 15.26 -8.13 -2.38
C ILE A 237 16.61 -8.37 -3.04
N ALA A 238 17.13 -9.60 -2.93
CA ALA A 238 18.20 -10.12 -3.78
C ALA A 238 17.55 -10.94 -4.90
N ALA A 239 17.18 -10.27 -6.00
CA ALA A 239 16.37 -10.84 -7.06
C ALA A 239 17.19 -11.74 -8.02
N PHE A 240 16.54 -12.75 -8.59
CA PHE A 240 17.18 -13.71 -9.48
C PHE A 240 17.36 -13.18 -10.90
N THR A 241 18.54 -13.39 -11.46
CA THR A 241 18.80 -13.23 -12.90
C THR A 241 18.68 -14.60 -13.57
N ASP A 242 17.95 -14.65 -14.67
CA ASP A 242 17.78 -15.82 -15.54
C ASP A 242 19.05 -16.14 -16.33
N THR A 243 19.07 -17.34 -16.92
CA THR A 243 20.23 -17.87 -17.64
C THR A 243 20.57 -17.06 -18.90
N ASP A 244 19.64 -16.25 -19.39
CA ASP A 244 19.85 -15.28 -20.48
C ASP A 244 20.37 -13.90 -19.98
N GLY A 245 20.59 -13.75 -18.68
CA GLY A 245 21.06 -12.51 -18.06
C GLY A 245 19.95 -11.47 -17.82
N SER A 246 18.68 -11.84 -18.02
CA SER A 246 17.53 -10.97 -17.76
C SER A 246 16.87 -11.23 -16.41
N GLY A 247 16.06 -10.29 -15.95
CA GLY A 247 15.25 -10.48 -14.75
C GLY A 247 14.30 -9.30 -14.53
N SER A 248 13.29 -9.50 -13.70
CA SER A 248 12.38 -8.42 -13.31
C SER A 248 11.77 -8.66 -11.94
N VAL A 249 11.38 -7.57 -11.28
CA VAL A 249 10.64 -7.60 -10.00
C VAL A 249 9.62 -6.48 -9.97
N GLN A 250 8.52 -6.71 -9.25
CA GLN A 250 7.62 -5.65 -8.80
C GLN A 250 8.12 -5.15 -7.44
N PHE A 251 8.82 -4.01 -7.42
CA PHE A 251 9.41 -3.45 -6.21
C PHE A 251 8.43 -2.48 -5.54
N GLU A 252 7.99 -2.80 -4.32
CA GLU A 252 7.18 -1.91 -3.49
C GLU A 252 8.02 -0.71 -3.03
N VAL A 253 7.54 0.52 -3.20
CA VAL A 253 8.17 1.71 -2.59
C VAL A 253 7.50 2.06 -1.28
N ARG A 254 8.29 2.53 -0.31
CA ARG A 254 7.79 2.94 1.02
C ARG A 254 7.96 4.42 1.25
N SER A 255 6.90 5.06 1.72
CA SER A 255 6.95 6.45 2.18
C SER A 255 7.36 6.52 3.65
N ASP A 256 7.41 7.72 4.22
CA ASP A 256 7.64 7.92 5.66
C ASP A 256 6.50 7.44 6.55
N VAL A 257 5.36 7.05 5.95
CA VAL A 257 4.26 6.35 6.65
C VAL A 257 4.64 4.89 6.94
N GLU A 258 5.21 4.18 5.97
CA GLU A 258 5.60 2.78 6.13
C GLU A 258 7.02 2.60 6.69
N ASN A 259 7.87 3.63 6.55
CA ASN A 259 9.25 3.62 7.02
C ASN A 259 9.70 5.03 7.44
N GLU A 260 9.43 5.39 8.68
CA GLU A 260 9.76 6.70 9.25
C GLU A 260 11.27 6.94 9.25
N SER A 261 12.03 5.91 9.61
CA SER A 261 13.50 5.91 9.68
C SER A 261 14.15 6.29 8.34
N LEU A 262 13.68 5.74 7.21
CA LEU A 262 14.14 6.09 5.86
C LEU A 262 13.63 7.48 5.46
N GLY A 263 12.35 7.76 5.74
CA GLY A 263 11.76 9.09 5.70
C GLY A 263 11.47 9.66 4.32
N CYS A 264 11.24 8.81 3.31
CA CYS A 264 10.95 9.22 1.93
C CYS A 264 9.55 9.83 1.80
N ASN A 265 9.43 11.02 1.20
CA ASN A 265 8.16 11.69 0.95
C ASN A 265 8.29 12.70 -0.20
N ASP A 266 7.31 13.59 -0.35
CA ASP A 266 7.27 14.64 -1.39
C ASP A 266 8.42 15.67 -1.27
N LYS A 267 9.08 15.76 -0.10
CA LYS A 267 10.15 16.74 0.20
C LYS A 267 11.53 16.10 0.37
N VAL A 268 11.59 14.79 0.57
CA VAL A 268 12.82 14.04 0.79
C VAL A 268 13.12 13.22 -0.45
N ALA A 269 14.19 13.60 -1.16
CA ALA A 269 14.64 12.87 -2.32
C ALA A 269 15.09 11.46 -1.92
N CYS A 270 14.59 10.46 -2.64
CA CYS A 270 14.96 9.06 -2.48
C CYS A 270 15.27 8.44 -3.83
N SER A 271 15.99 7.33 -3.79
CA SER A 271 16.32 6.53 -4.96
C SER A 271 16.04 5.07 -4.68
N ILE A 272 15.66 4.33 -5.72
CA ILE A 272 15.75 2.88 -5.70
C ILE A 272 17.12 2.51 -6.25
N VAL A 273 17.86 1.73 -5.48
CA VAL A 273 19.22 1.33 -5.81
C VAL A 273 19.20 -0.12 -6.24
N VAL A 274 19.72 -0.35 -7.45
CA VAL A 274 19.85 -1.67 -8.06
C VAL A 274 21.35 -1.99 -8.14
N VAL A 275 21.79 -3.02 -7.44
CA VAL A 275 23.19 -3.48 -7.37
C VAL A 275 23.30 -4.88 -7.96
N PRO A 276 23.64 -5.01 -9.26
CA PRO A 276 23.99 -6.30 -9.82
C PRO A 276 25.30 -6.79 -9.20
N ILE A 277 25.25 -7.92 -8.49
CA ILE A 277 26.45 -8.52 -7.91
C ILE A 277 27.28 -9.11 -9.04
N ASN A 278 28.49 -8.59 -9.21
CA ASN A 278 29.45 -9.10 -10.22
C ASN A 278 30.65 -9.81 -9.56
N GLY A 279 30.63 -9.92 -8.22
CA GLY A 279 31.69 -10.44 -7.38
C GLY A 279 32.74 -9.39 -6.99
N LEU A 280 33.44 -9.63 -5.88
CA LEU A 280 34.55 -8.77 -5.45
C LEU A 280 35.68 -8.78 -6.48
N SER A 281 36.19 -7.60 -6.82
CA SER A 281 37.53 -7.46 -7.39
C SER A 281 38.52 -7.65 -6.25
N CYS A 282 39.59 -8.42 -6.46
CA CYS A 282 40.48 -8.85 -5.38
C CYS A 282 41.89 -8.29 -5.56
N ASP A 283 42.44 -7.77 -4.47
CA ASP A 283 43.82 -7.30 -4.35
C ASP A 283 44.86 -8.39 -4.62
N GLN A 284 46.12 -7.96 -4.73
CA GLN A 284 47.27 -8.87 -4.76
C GLN A 284 47.26 -9.71 -3.48
N PRO A 285 47.37 -11.06 -3.60
CA PRO A 285 47.28 -11.91 -2.43
C PRO A 285 48.53 -11.78 -1.56
N ALA A 286 48.40 -12.10 -0.28
CA ALA A 286 49.55 -12.27 0.60
C ALA A 286 50.46 -13.41 0.11
N SER A 287 51.70 -13.45 0.63
CA SER A 287 52.64 -14.54 0.36
C SER A 287 53.10 -15.19 1.66
N PRO A 288 52.61 -16.40 2.00
CA PRO A 288 51.63 -17.21 1.25
C PRO A 288 50.20 -16.62 1.31
N PRO A 289 49.30 -16.98 0.36
CA PRO A 289 47.92 -16.50 0.36
C PRO A 289 47.18 -16.87 1.65
N THR A 290 46.42 -15.93 2.20
CA THR A 290 45.54 -16.18 3.36
C THR A 290 44.30 -16.98 2.96
N SER A 291 43.52 -17.40 3.95
CA SER A 291 42.24 -18.04 3.69
C SER A 291 41.23 -17.05 3.09
N ALA A 292 41.28 -15.79 3.52
CA ALA A 292 40.52 -14.68 2.95
C ALA A 292 40.90 -14.38 1.49
N ASP A 293 42.20 -14.39 1.15
CA ASP A 293 42.69 -14.24 -0.24
C ASP A 293 42.08 -15.29 -1.17
N THR A 294 42.08 -16.54 -0.71
CA THR A 294 41.54 -17.67 -1.46
C THR A 294 40.02 -17.56 -1.59
N ALA A 295 39.33 -17.14 -0.52
CA ALA A 295 37.88 -16.97 -0.50
C ALA A 295 37.40 -15.80 -1.37
N CYS A 296 38.11 -14.66 -1.39
CA CYS A 296 37.79 -13.51 -2.26
C CYS A 296 37.74 -13.92 -3.74
N ARG A 297 38.65 -14.81 -4.16
CA ARG A 297 38.83 -15.22 -5.56
C ARG A 297 37.84 -16.27 -6.04
N LYS A 298 36.92 -16.73 -5.19
CA LYS A 298 35.92 -17.73 -5.59
C LYS A 298 34.90 -17.15 -6.57
N GLY A 299 34.47 -17.99 -7.50
CA GLY A 299 33.56 -17.66 -8.59
C GLY A 299 32.11 -18.10 -8.38
N GLY A 300 31.77 -18.60 -7.19
CA GLY A 300 30.51 -19.30 -6.95
C GLY A 300 30.68 -20.82 -7.12
N ARG A 301 29.80 -21.56 -6.45
CA ARG A 301 29.77 -23.04 -6.49
C ARG A 301 28.51 -23.60 -7.14
N PHE A 302 27.51 -22.77 -7.39
CA PHE A 302 26.26 -23.20 -7.99
C PHE A 302 26.26 -22.98 -9.50
N LEU A 303 25.58 -23.88 -10.22
CA LEU A 303 25.33 -23.70 -11.64
C LEU A 303 24.32 -22.55 -11.87
N PRO A 304 24.45 -21.79 -12.97
CA PRO A 304 23.44 -20.83 -13.38
C PRO A 304 22.03 -21.42 -13.42
N GLY A 305 21.08 -20.72 -12.80
CA GLY A 305 19.67 -21.12 -12.74
C GLY A 305 19.34 -22.21 -11.72
N SER A 306 20.32 -22.80 -11.02
CA SER A 306 20.05 -23.81 -10.00
C SER A 306 19.40 -23.20 -8.75
N SER A 307 18.72 -24.03 -7.96
CA SER A 307 18.09 -23.65 -6.68
C SER A 307 18.89 -24.18 -5.50
N ASN A 308 18.86 -23.43 -4.38
CA ASN A 308 19.51 -23.80 -3.12
C ASN A 308 18.45 -24.21 -2.07
N PHE A 309 17.63 -25.22 -2.38
CA PHE A 309 16.59 -25.69 -1.45
C PHE A 309 17.17 -26.36 -0.20
N GLY A 310 18.37 -26.92 -0.29
CA GLY A 310 19.09 -27.51 0.84
C GLY A 310 19.68 -26.50 1.81
N ASN A 311 19.59 -25.19 1.50
CA ASN A 311 20.18 -24.12 2.30
C ASN A 311 21.68 -24.37 2.54
N GLU A 312 22.36 -24.80 1.47
CA GLU A 312 23.80 -24.99 1.42
C GLU A 312 24.50 -23.62 1.43
N GLY A 313 25.68 -23.53 2.04
CA GLY A 313 26.45 -22.29 2.07
C GLY A 313 26.92 -21.86 0.68
N VAL A 314 26.97 -20.55 0.44
CA VAL A 314 27.43 -19.91 -0.82
C VAL A 314 28.86 -19.39 -0.72
N ASP A 315 29.49 -19.13 -1.86
CA ASP A 315 30.75 -18.37 -1.86
C ASP A 315 30.47 -16.87 -1.67
N GLN A 316 30.79 -16.35 -0.48
CA GLN A 316 30.45 -14.98 -0.04
C GLN A 316 30.95 -13.88 -1.01
N ALA A 317 32.09 -14.08 -1.67
CA ALA A 317 32.66 -13.12 -2.60
C ALA A 317 31.75 -12.78 -3.80
N VAL A 318 30.76 -13.63 -4.09
CA VAL A 318 29.77 -13.46 -5.17
C VAL A 318 28.33 -13.46 -4.65
N SER A 319 28.15 -13.39 -3.32
CA SER A 319 26.84 -13.37 -2.68
C SER A 319 26.37 -11.94 -2.39
N PRO A 320 25.07 -11.72 -2.12
CA PRO A 320 24.54 -10.38 -1.83
C PRO A 320 24.93 -9.86 -0.44
N ALA A 321 25.56 -10.68 0.42
CA ALA A 321 25.95 -10.28 1.78
C ALA A 321 26.97 -9.12 1.81
N LEU A 322 27.62 -8.86 0.67
CA LEU A 322 28.62 -7.80 0.48
C LEU A 322 28.17 -6.78 -0.57
N TRP A 323 26.87 -6.51 -0.70
CA TRP A 323 26.34 -5.50 -1.64
C TRP A 323 26.95 -4.10 -1.43
N TRP A 324 27.32 -3.78 -0.19
CA TRP A 324 27.91 -2.50 0.23
C TRP A 324 29.42 -2.39 -0.03
N SER A 325 30.09 -3.50 -0.37
CA SER A 325 31.53 -3.49 -0.69
C SER A 325 31.83 -2.56 -1.86
N ALA A 326 33.02 -1.97 -1.90
CA ALA A 326 33.36 -0.97 -2.92
C ALA A 326 33.26 -1.55 -4.34
N SER A 327 33.70 -2.80 -4.53
CA SER A 327 33.57 -3.56 -5.77
C SER A 327 32.14 -3.68 -6.28
N ASN A 328 31.17 -3.91 -5.40
CA ASN A 328 29.75 -4.06 -5.77
C ASN A 328 29.04 -2.70 -5.81
N TRP A 329 29.26 -1.83 -4.83
CA TRP A 329 28.63 -0.53 -4.72
C TRP A 329 28.97 0.39 -5.89
N LYS A 330 30.18 0.28 -6.46
CA LYS A 330 30.54 1.00 -7.68
C LYS A 330 29.70 0.57 -8.89
N ASN A 331 29.09 -0.62 -8.89
CA ASN A 331 28.26 -1.14 -9.99
C ASN A 331 26.78 -0.74 -9.91
N ARG A 332 26.37 -0.02 -8.86
CA ARG A 332 24.98 0.36 -8.63
C ARG A 332 24.39 1.19 -9.78
N PHE A 333 23.08 1.09 -9.92
CA PHE A 333 22.21 2.02 -10.63
C PHE A 333 21.32 2.71 -9.60
N ALA A 334 21.27 4.04 -9.62
CA ALA A 334 20.37 4.82 -8.78
C ALA A 334 19.21 5.35 -9.62
N ILE A 335 18.00 4.94 -9.27
CA ILE A 335 16.75 5.35 -9.91
C ILE A 335 16.12 6.42 -9.02
N PRO A 336 16.20 7.72 -9.35
CA PRO A 336 15.60 8.76 -8.53
C PRO A 336 14.08 8.62 -8.54
N ILE A 337 13.45 8.70 -7.37
CA ILE A 337 12.00 8.62 -7.23
C ILE A 337 11.43 9.85 -6.51
N THR A 338 10.16 10.16 -6.80
CA THR A 338 9.41 11.22 -6.12
C THR A 338 8.04 10.71 -5.70
N PHE A 339 7.56 11.19 -4.55
CA PHE A 339 6.22 10.89 -4.04
C PHE A 339 5.28 12.07 -4.32
N GLY A 340 4.03 11.77 -4.64
CA GLY A 340 2.98 12.80 -4.71
C GLY A 340 2.48 13.16 -3.30
N LEU A 341 1.78 14.28 -3.19
CA LEU A 341 1.25 14.72 -1.89
C LEU A 341 0.20 13.71 -1.39
N PRO A 342 0.34 13.19 -0.16
CA PRO A 342 -0.65 12.30 0.42
C PRO A 342 -1.91 13.07 0.87
N PRO A 343 -3.08 12.42 0.99
CA PRO A 343 -4.34 13.09 1.35
C PRO A 343 -4.34 13.78 2.72
N ASP A 344 -3.62 13.23 3.70
CA ASP A 344 -3.45 13.80 5.05
C ASP A 344 -2.72 15.16 5.04
N THR A 345 -2.07 15.52 3.93
CA THR A 345 -1.62 16.90 3.67
C THR A 345 -2.78 17.90 3.84
N CYS A 346 -4.00 17.52 3.48
CA CYS A 346 -5.18 18.35 3.66
C CYS A 346 -5.54 18.60 5.13
N ASP A 347 -5.15 17.74 6.06
CA ASP A 347 -5.40 17.96 7.49
C ASP A 347 -4.46 18.99 8.09
N VAL A 348 -3.28 19.15 7.49
CA VAL A 348 -2.29 20.14 7.91
C VAL A 348 -2.47 21.47 7.20
N LEU A 349 -2.78 21.45 5.89
CA LEU A 349 -2.77 22.65 5.05
C LEU A 349 -4.15 23.29 4.84
N ASP A 350 -5.24 22.58 5.17
CA ASP A 350 -6.60 23.09 5.01
C ASP A 350 -7.42 22.94 6.32
N PRO A 351 -7.65 24.04 7.06
CA PRO A 351 -8.37 24.02 8.33
C PRO A 351 -9.90 23.91 8.16
N ARG A 352 -10.43 23.94 6.93
CA ARG A 352 -11.87 23.83 6.67
C ARG A 352 -12.37 22.43 7.06
N ALA A 353 -13.64 22.34 7.45
CA ALA A 353 -14.26 21.04 7.72
C ALA A 353 -14.35 20.22 6.42
N PRO A 354 -14.00 18.93 6.43
CA PRO A 354 -14.15 18.07 5.27
C PRO A 354 -15.62 17.86 4.95
N THR A 355 -15.94 17.75 3.66
CA THR A 355 -17.25 17.31 3.17
C THR A 355 -17.13 15.84 2.78
N GLY A 356 -17.78 14.98 3.56
CA GLY A 356 -17.68 13.53 3.43
C GLY A 356 -18.59 12.95 2.34
N PHE A 357 -18.01 12.16 1.46
CA PHE A 357 -18.69 11.31 0.49
C PHE A 357 -18.50 9.86 0.93
N TYR A 358 -19.57 9.06 1.00
CA TYR A 358 -19.53 7.76 1.68
C TYR A 358 -19.85 6.61 0.73
N GLY A 359 -19.05 5.53 0.76
CA GLY A 359 -19.36 4.28 0.06
C GLY A 359 -18.16 3.64 -0.62
N SER A 360 -18.36 3.22 -1.87
CA SER A 360 -17.54 2.29 -2.65
C SER A 360 -16.04 2.53 -2.59
N GLU A 361 -15.30 1.45 -2.27
CA GLU A 361 -13.84 1.42 -2.35
C GLU A 361 -13.29 1.52 -3.78
N LEU A 362 -14.12 1.29 -4.80
CA LEU A 362 -13.66 1.38 -6.19
C LEU A 362 -13.14 2.77 -6.58
N LEU A 363 -13.57 3.83 -5.89
CA LEU A 363 -13.06 5.19 -6.11
C LEU A 363 -11.76 5.49 -5.35
N ALA A 364 -11.32 4.60 -4.45
CA ALA A 364 -10.27 4.85 -3.47
C ALA A 364 -9.00 5.45 -4.09
N GLN A 365 -8.46 4.80 -5.13
CA GLN A 365 -7.19 5.25 -5.71
C GLN A 365 -7.30 6.59 -6.42
N ALA A 366 -8.43 6.88 -7.08
CA ALA A 366 -8.69 8.20 -7.67
C ALA A 366 -8.85 9.28 -6.60
N ALA A 367 -9.61 8.98 -5.53
CA ALA A 367 -9.79 9.89 -4.41
C ALA A 367 -8.47 10.25 -3.71
N LEU A 368 -7.53 9.30 -3.59
CA LEU A 368 -6.19 9.58 -3.05
C LEU A 368 -5.43 10.64 -3.86
N GLN A 369 -5.62 10.69 -5.19
CA GLN A 369 -4.99 11.72 -6.02
C GLN A 369 -5.80 13.02 -6.03
N TRP A 370 -7.13 12.94 -5.99
CA TRP A 370 -8.01 14.11 -6.07
C TRP A 370 -8.07 14.93 -4.79
N SER A 371 -8.06 14.33 -3.60
CA SER A 371 -8.22 15.08 -2.34
C SER A 371 -7.25 16.26 -2.19
N PRO A 372 -5.94 16.12 -2.45
CA PRO A 372 -5.03 17.28 -2.39
C PRO A 372 -5.32 18.34 -3.45
N ALA A 373 -5.82 17.97 -4.63
CA ALA A 373 -6.19 18.95 -5.65
C ALA A 373 -7.46 19.76 -5.28
N TYR A 374 -8.29 19.24 -4.36
CA TYR A 374 -9.44 19.95 -3.80
C TYR A 374 -9.03 20.85 -2.63
N CYS A 375 -8.35 20.31 -1.61
CA CYS A 375 -8.07 21.07 -0.41
C CYS A 375 -7.04 22.19 -0.61
N LEU A 376 -6.12 22.05 -1.58
CA LEU A 376 -5.10 23.06 -1.88
C LEU A 376 -5.63 24.20 -2.76
N ASP A 377 -6.80 24.02 -3.39
CA ASP A 377 -7.50 25.08 -4.11
C ASP A 377 -8.57 25.72 -3.20
N LYS A 378 -8.39 27.01 -2.91
CA LYS A 378 -9.32 27.76 -2.05
C LYS A 378 -10.71 27.93 -2.67
N GLN A 379 -10.86 27.75 -3.99
CA GLN A 379 -12.15 27.83 -4.69
C GLN A 379 -12.95 26.51 -4.62
N ARG A 380 -12.34 25.44 -4.09
CA ARG A 380 -12.97 24.12 -3.93
C ARG A 380 -13.19 23.85 -2.45
N PHE A 381 -14.12 22.96 -2.13
CA PHE A 381 -14.30 22.48 -0.76
C PHE A 381 -13.26 21.41 -0.40
N LYS A 382 -13.10 21.12 0.90
CA LYS A 382 -12.25 20.03 1.39
C LYS A 382 -12.95 18.68 1.15
N PHE A 383 -12.66 18.04 0.02
CA PHE A 383 -13.22 16.72 -0.33
C PHE A 383 -12.63 15.60 0.54
N GLN A 384 -13.48 14.69 0.99
CA GLN A 384 -13.08 13.47 1.69
C GLN A 384 -13.93 12.28 1.22
N LEU A 385 -13.29 11.22 0.76
CA LEU A 385 -13.92 9.91 0.56
C LEU A 385 -13.84 9.12 1.87
N ASN A 386 -14.98 8.68 2.36
CA ASN A 386 -15.14 7.81 3.52
C ASN A 386 -15.58 6.42 3.03
N GLN A 387 -14.66 5.47 3.08
CA GLN A 387 -14.90 4.11 2.60
C GLN A 387 -15.84 3.36 3.55
N THR A 388 -16.93 2.84 3.00
CA THR A 388 -17.91 1.96 3.67
C THR A 388 -18.60 1.09 2.61
N SER A 389 -19.51 0.21 2.98
CA SER A 389 -20.28 -0.54 1.98
C SER A 389 -21.11 0.40 1.11
N ASP A 390 -21.33 0.04 -0.16
CA ASP A 390 -22.15 0.81 -1.09
C ASP A 390 -23.54 1.07 -0.47
N ASP A 391 -24.18 0.05 0.11
CA ASP A 391 -25.47 0.12 0.82
C ASP A 391 -25.47 1.11 2.01
N ALA A 392 -24.42 1.07 2.85
CA ALA A 392 -24.34 1.94 4.02
C ALA A 392 -24.11 3.40 3.60
N GLY A 393 -23.26 3.62 2.59
CA GLY A 393 -23.05 4.93 1.99
C GLY A 393 -24.34 5.49 1.38
N PHE A 394 -25.06 4.66 0.62
CA PHE A 394 -26.34 5.04 0.03
C PHE A 394 -27.39 5.38 1.08
N THR A 395 -27.53 4.54 2.11
CA THR A 395 -28.45 4.76 3.25
C THR A 395 -28.13 6.07 3.97
N LEU A 396 -26.86 6.35 4.23
CA LEU A 396 -26.42 7.55 4.93
C LEU A 396 -26.71 8.80 4.09
N MET A 397 -26.49 8.74 2.78
CA MET A 397 -26.88 9.81 1.86
C MET A 397 -28.39 9.97 1.84
N GLU A 398 -29.16 8.89 1.67
CA GLU A 398 -30.63 8.93 1.59
C GLU A 398 -31.27 9.59 2.82
N THR A 399 -30.77 9.25 4.02
CA THR A 399 -31.28 9.75 5.31
C THR A 399 -30.77 11.16 5.69
N GLY A 400 -29.91 11.77 4.87
CA GLY A 400 -29.37 13.10 5.11
C GLY A 400 -28.15 13.18 6.02
N GLY A 401 -27.59 12.05 6.45
CA GLY A 401 -26.34 12.01 7.21
C GLY A 401 -25.07 12.19 6.35
N GLY A 402 -25.17 12.06 5.03
CA GLY A 402 -24.09 12.33 4.07
C GLY A 402 -24.59 13.18 2.89
N VAL A 403 -23.70 14.00 2.30
CA VAL A 403 -24.08 14.89 1.18
C VAL A 403 -24.25 14.12 -0.14
N ALA A 404 -23.51 13.02 -0.29
CA ALA A 404 -23.53 12.14 -1.43
C ALA A 404 -23.01 10.75 -1.05
N ALA A 405 -23.48 9.75 -1.78
CA ALA A 405 -22.97 8.39 -1.73
C ALA A 405 -22.08 8.12 -2.95
N VAL A 406 -21.07 7.27 -2.76
CA VAL A 406 -20.29 6.69 -3.85
C VAL A 406 -20.72 5.24 -3.97
N VAL A 407 -21.34 4.87 -5.09
CA VAL A 407 -21.89 3.52 -5.33
C VAL A 407 -21.52 3.04 -6.72
N SER A 408 -21.62 1.76 -7.01
CA SER A 408 -21.30 1.19 -8.32
C SER A 408 -22.45 0.40 -8.97
N GLY A 409 -23.63 0.44 -8.36
CA GLY A 409 -24.91 -0.01 -8.89
C GLY A 409 -26.06 0.94 -8.51
N GLU A 410 -27.27 0.62 -9.01
CA GLU A 410 -28.51 1.28 -8.56
C GLU A 410 -28.98 0.64 -7.25
N HIS A 411 -29.44 1.46 -6.31
CA HIS A 411 -29.92 1.03 -5.00
C HIS A 411 -31.43 1.28 -4.87
N GLU A 412 -32.11 0.37 -4.17
CA GLU A 412 -33.52 0.55 -3.84
C GLU A 412 -33.70 1.72 -2.86
N ARG A 413 -34.55 2.67 -3.25
CA ARG A 413 -34.86 3.85 -2.42
C ARG A 413 -35.97 3.52 -1.43
N ARG A 414 -35.76 3.88 -0.16
CA ARG A 414 -36.77 3.89 0.89
C ARG A 414 -37.40 5.27 1.07
N GLY A 415 -36.68 6.33 0.71
CA GLY A 415 -37.13 7.71 0.76
C GLY A 415 -37.95 8.14 -0.47
N SER A 416 -38.69 9.25 -0.32
CA SER A 416 -39.50 9.82 -1.41
C SER A 416 -38.71 10.76 -2.32
N ASP A 417 -37.52 11.19 -1.90
CA ASP A 417 -36.72 12.12 -2.69
C ASP A 417 -36.07 11.43 -3.90
N PRO A 418 -36.15 12.05 -5.10
CA PRO A 418 -35.45 11.55 -6.26
C PRO A 418 -33.93 11.59 -6.02
N VAL A 419 -33.23 10.54 -6.47
CA VAL A 419 -31.77 10.44 -6.42
C VAL A 419 -31.24 10.40 -7.84
N GLY A 420 -30.20 11.18 -8.11
CA GLY A 420 -29.48 11.15 -9.37
C GLY A 420 -28.14 10.44 -9.20
N TYR A 421 -27.79 9.62 -10.19
CA TYR A 421 -26.54 8.87 -10.26
C TYR A 421 -25.62 9.50 -11.30
N ALA A 422 -24.67 10.34 -10.87
CA ALA A 422 -23.69 10.93 -11.78
C ALA A 422 -22.52 9.97 -12.00
N PRO A 423 -22.22 9.49 -13.23
CA PRO A 423 -21.00 8.75 -13.49
C PRO A 423 -19.76 9.58 -13.12
N THR A 424 -18.95 9.06 -12.21
CA THR A 424 -17.77 9.75 -11.67
C THR A 424 -16.48 9.08 -12.11
N ALA A 425 -16.48 7.75 -12.23
CA ALA A 425 -15.34 7.00 -12.72
C ALA A 425 -15.78 5.70 -13.42
N VAL A 426 -14.95 5.20 -14.34
CA VAL A 426 -15.10 3.85 -14.92
C VAL A 426 -13.92 3.01 -14.47
N THR A 427 -14.19 1.92 -13.77
CA THR A 427 -13.19 0.98 -13.25
C THR A 427 -13.84 -0.41 -13.11
N GLY A 428 -13.56 -1.15 -12.04
CA GLY A 428 -14.18 -2.43 -11.78
C GLY A 428 -13.46 -3.21 -10.69
N PHE A 429 -13.83 -4.48 -10.59
CA PHE A 429 -13.11 -5.47 -9.81
C PHE A 429 -12.37 -6.45 -10.73
N SER A 430 -11.46 -7.22 -10.15
CA SER A 430 -10.83 -8.38 -10.76
C SER A 430 -10.69 -9.49 -9.75
N VAL A 431 -10.56 -10.74 -10.22
CA VAL A 431 -9.95 -11.79 -9.41
C VAL A 431 -8.45 -11.57 -9.49
N GLY A 432 -7.94 -10.85 -8.50
CA GLY A 432 -6.52 -10.60 -8.31
C GLY A 432 -5.83 -11.84 -7.80
N TYR A 433 -4.56 -12.05 -8.18
CA TYR A 433 -3.83 -13.22 -7.75
C TYR A 433 -2.32 -12.99 -7.61
N VAL A 434 -1.70 -13.84 -6.79
CA VAL A 434 -0.25 -14.06 -6.74
C VAL A 434 0.00 -15.56 -6.82
N ILE A 435 0.59 -16.01 -7.92
CA ILE A 435 0.87 -17.42 -8.18
C ILE A 435 2.30 -17.52 -8.71
N ASP A 436 3.12 -18.34 -8.07
CA ASP A 436 4.45 -18.66 -8.56
C ASP A 436 4.43 -19.90 -9.45
N ARG A 437 5.33 -19.92 -10.43
CA ARG A 437 5.65 -21.12 -11.18
C ARG A 437 6.48 -22.05 -10.29
N PRO A 438 6.37 -23.38 -10.48
CA PRO A 438 7.24 -24.35 -9.81
C PRO A 438 8.73 -24.02 -9.97
N GLU A 439 9.56 -24.56 -9.07
CA GLU A 439 11.03 -24.49 -9.13
C GLU A 439 11.64 -23.07 -9.09
N ASN A 440 10.93 -22.10 -8.52
CA ASN A 440 11.35 -20.69 -8.50
C ASN A 440 11.51 -20.09 -9.91
N ALA A 441 10.72 -20.55 -10.89
CA ALA A 441 10.74 -20.03 -12.27
C ALA A 441 10.02 -18.68 -12.45
N GLY A 442 9.81 -17.92 -11.36
CA GLY A 442 9.15 -16.63 -11.35
C GLY A 442 7.62 -16.69 -11.23
N GLU A 443 6.98 -15.53 -11.32
CA GLU A 443 5.51 -15.41 -11.21
C GLU A 443 4.78 -15.90 -12.47
N PHE A 444 3.61 -16.48 -12.27
CA PHE A 444 2.67 -16.81 -13.35
C PHE A 444 1.85 -15.58 -13.73
N SER A 445 1.78 -15.26 -15.02
CA SER A 445 1.27 -13.95 -15.48
C SER A 445 -0.03 -13.99 -16.27
N SER A 446 -0.59 -15.18 -16.53
CA SER A 446 -1.79 -15.33 -17.37
C SER A 446 -2.74 -16.39 -16.78
N LEU A 447 -3.44 -16.04 -15.71
CA LEU A 447 -4.45 -16.89 -15.09
C LEU A 447 -5.79 -16.79 -15.84
N ARG A 448 -6.40 -17.93 -16.13
CA ARG A 448 -7.72 -18.05 -16.76
C ARG A 448 -8.72 -18.67 -15.79
N LEU A 449 -9.84 -17.99 -15.59
CA LEU A 449 -10.93 -18.47 -14.72
C LEU A 449 -12.27 -18.38 -15.44
N ASN A 450 -13.09 -19.41 -15.26
CA ASN A 450 -14.48 -19.39 -15.67
C ASN A 450 -15.40 -19.18 -14.45
N ALA A 451 -16.67 -18.91 -14.70
CA ALA A 451 -17.66 -18.69 -13.63
C ALA A 451 -17.84 -19.91 -12.71
N ARG A 452 -17.70 -21.14 -13.22
CA ARG A 452 -17.84 -22.37 -12.40
C ARG A 452 -16.72 -22.52 -11.39
N LEU A 453 -15.47 -22.22 -11.74
CA LEU A 453 -14.34 -22.22 -10.80
C LEU A 453 -14.53 -21.17 -9.70
N ILE A 454 -15.01 -19.97 -10.03
CA ILE A 454 -15.35 -18.95 -9.03
C ILE A 454 -16.49 -19.43 -8.12
N ALA A 455 -17.53 -20.05 -8.69
CA ALA A 455 -18.63 -20.62 -7.91
C ALA A 455 -18.15 -21.73 -6.96
N LYS A 456 -17.25 -22.63 -7.41
CA LYS A 456 -16.63 -23.69 -6.57
C LYS A 456 -15.88 -23.10 -5.36
N LEU A 457 -15.11 -22.03 -5.57
CA LEU A 457 -14.39 -21.31 -4.51
C LEU A 457 -15.35 -20.62 -3.52
N MET A 458 -16.35 -19.88 -4.02
CA MET A 458 -17.28 -19.11 -3.17
C MET A 458 -18.23 -20.02 -2.38
N THR A 459 -18.66 -21.14 -2.96
CA THR A 459 -19.50 -22.16 -2.28
C THR A 459 -18.73 -23.05 -1.31
N GLN A 460 -17.45 -22.77 -1.03
CA GLN A 460 -16.63 -23.56 -0.10
C GLN A 460 -16.65 -25.06 -0.43
N SER A 461 -16.54 -25.38 -1.74
CA SER A 461 -16.67 -26.77 -2.22
C SER A 461 -15.33 -27.51 -2.27
N TYR A 462 -14.19 -26.84 -2.06
CA TYR A 462 -12.88 -27.47 -1.91
C TYR A 462 -12.59 -27.77 -0.44
N LEU A 463 -11.95 -28.91 -0.16
CA LEU A 463 -11.83 -29.43 1.21
C LEU A 463 -10.80 -28.72 2.09
N GLY A 464 -9.90 -27.90 1.55
CA GLY A 464 -8.80 -27.23 2.26
C GLY A 464 -7.64 -28.16 2.61
N SER A 465 -7.93 -29.20 3.37
CA SER A 465 -6.98 -30.22 3.82
C SER A 465 -7.70 -31.52 4.16
N ASP A 466 -7.00 -32.48 4.74
CA ASP A 466 -7.61 -33.71 5.25
C ASP A 466 -8.67 -33.45 6.33
N LEU A 467 -8.66 -32.27 6.98
CA LEU A 467 -9.73 -31.86 7.89
C LEU A 467 -11.11 -31.77 7.21
N GLY A 468 -11.17 -31.52 5.90
CA GLY A 468 -12.42 -31.46 5.15
C GLY A 468 -12.95 -32.82 4.68
N ARG A 469 -12.16 -33.90 4.77
CA ARG A 469 -12.49 -35.21 4.16
C ARG A 469 -13.74 -35.86 4.72
N GLU A 470 -14.04 -35.66 6.00
CA GLU A 470 -15.26 -36.21 6.61
C GLU A 470 -16.49 -35.31 6.44
N HIS A 471 -16.40 -34.23 5.65
CA HIS A 471 -17.55 -33.37 5.39
C HIS A 471 -18.65 -34.13 4.61
N PRO A 472 -19.89 -34.18 5.14
CA PRO A 472 -21.00 -34.88 4.47
C PRO A 472 -21.31 -34.34 3.08
N GLY A 473 -21.17 -35.20 2.05
CA GLY A 473 -21.60 -34.92 0.68
C GLY A 473 -20.48 -34.46 -0.26
N ILE A 474 -19.35 -33.96 0.28
CA ILE A 474 -18.21 -33.47 -0.51
C ILE A 474 -16.85 -34.11 -0.18
N GLY A 475 -16.76 -35.09 0.70
CA GLY A 475 -15.47 -35.71 1.11
C GLY A 475 -14.55 -36.25 0.00
N GLU A 476 -15.07 -36.44 -1.21
CA GLU A 476 -14.32 -36.86 -2.41
C GLU A 476 -13.88 -35.69 -3.31
N ASN A 477 -14.26 -34.45 -2.98
CA ASN A 477 -13.87 -33.27 -3.75
C ASN A 477 -12.35 -33.01 -3.64
N PRO A 478 -11.78 -32.25 -4.59
CA PRO A 478 -10.39 -31.81 -4.50
C PRO A 478 -10.13 -30.99 -3.23
N LEU A 479 -8.90 -31.08 -2.69
CA LEU A 479 -8.48 -30.30 -1.53
C LEU A 479 -8.46 -28.80 -1.81
N ALA A 480 -8.00 -28.41 -3.00
CA ALA A 480 -7.87 -27.01 -3.40
C ALA A 480 -8.00 -26.87 -4.92
N ILE A 481 -8.14 -25.63 -5.41
CA ILE A 481 -8.24 -25.33 -6.84
C ILE A 481 -7.04 -25.83 -7.64
N MET A 482 -5.83 -25.89 -7.05
CA MET A 482 -4.64 -26.45 -7.70
C MET A 482 -4.73 -27.96 -7.96
N ASN A 483 -5.69 -28.65 -7.34
CA ASN A 483 -5.97 -30.07 -7.54
C ASN A 483 -7.22 -30.30 -8.40
N ASP A 484 -7.92 -29.24 -8.81
CA ASP A 484 -9.10 -29.32 -9.65
C ASP A 484 -8.70 -29.58 -11.11
N PRO A 485 -9.11 -30.71 -11.71
CA PRO A 485 -8.79 -31.01 -13.11
C PRO A 485 -9.26 -29.92 -14.08
N GLU A 486 -10.36 -29.23 -13.79
CA GLU A 486 -10.86 -28.11 -14.59
C GLU A 486 -9.85 -26.95 -14.58
N PHE A 487 -9.33 -26.60 -13.41
CA PHE A 487 -8.36 -25.52 -13.27
C PHE A 487 -7.02 -25.88 -13.94
N ILE A 488 -6.58 -27.13 -13.78
CA ILE A 488 -5.35 -27.65 -14.38
C ILE A 488 -5.43 -27.62 -15.91
N GLU A 489 -6.59 -27.97 -16.49
CA GLU A 489 -6.80 -27.92 -17.94
C GLU A 489 -6.71 -26.48 -18.47
N LEU A 490 -7.28 -25.52 -17.75
CA LEU A 490 -7.25 -24.10 -18.13
C LEU A 490 -5.87 -23.45 -17.92
N ASN A 491 -5.12 -23.89 -16.92
CA ASN A 491 -3.86 -23.28 -16.47
C ASN A 491 -2.75 -24.33 -16.30
N PRO A 492 -2.28 -24.96 -17.39
CA PRO A 492 -1.27 -26.02 -17.31
C PRO A 492 0.10 -25.48 -16.84
N GLY A 493 0.85 -26.32 -16.14
CA GLY A 493 2.23 -26.03 -15.69
C GLY A 493 2.35 -25.34 -14.33
N LEU A 494 1.24 -25.19 -13.59
CA LEU A 494 1.24 -24.70 -12.21
C LEU A 494 1.47 -25.83 -11.21
N SER A 495 1.90 -25.46 -9.99
CA SER A 495 2.04 -26.40 -8.87
C SER A 495 0.70 -27.02 -8.51
N GLN A 496 0.72 -28.33 -8.23
CA GLN A 496 -0.44 -29.09 -7.73
C GLN A 496 -0.29 -29.46 -6.25
N ILE A 497 0.69 -28.88 -5.56
CA ILE A 497 0.86 -29.07 -4.11
C ILE A 497 -0.32 -28.39 -3.41
N SER A 498 -1.15 -29.16 -2.72
CA SER A 498 -2.33 -28.65 -2.02
C SER A 498 -1.96 -27.63 -0.94
N GLN A 499 -2.69 -26.53 -0.90
CA GLN A 499 -2.59 -25.50 0.13
C GLN A 499 -3.98 -25.04 0.53
N GLU A 500 -4.23 -24.86 1.83
CA GLU A 500 -5.56 -24.49 2.35
C GLU A 500 -6.11 -23.19 1.74
N VAL A 501 -5.24 -22.22 1.43
CA VAL A 501 -5.64 -20.96 0.78
C VAL A 501 -6.23 -21.16 -0.63
N GLY A 502 -5.92 -22.26 -1.30
CA GLY A 502 -6.50 -22.58 -2.60
C GLY A 502 -7.92 -23.13 -2.53
N ALA A 503 -8.51 -23.27 -1.33
CA ALA A 503 -9.86 -23.79 -1.16
C ALA A 503 -10.97 -22.72 -1.16
N SER A 504 -10.61 -21.44 -1.07
CA SER A 504 -11.56 -20.32 -1.04
C SER A 504 -11.04 -19.13 -1.85
N LEU A 505 -11.97 -18.25 -2.26
CA LEU A 505 -11.64 -16.95 -2.82
C LEU A 505 -11.70 -15.92 -1.69
N LEU A 506 -10.61 -15.20 -1.43
CA LEU A 506 -10.63 -14.15 -0.42
C LEU A 506 -11.57 -13.02 -0.88
N SER A 507 -12.63 -12.77 -0.10
CA SER A 507 -13.78 -11.95 -0.48
C SER A 507 -14.18 -10.96 0.63
N LEU A 508 -15.15 -10.10 0.33
CA LEU A 508 -15.74 -9.15 1.26
C LEU A 508 -16.69 -9.84 2.24
N SER A 509 -16.71 -9.35 3.49
CA SER A 509 -17.60 -9.81 4.56
C SER A 509 -18.82 -8.91 4.77
N SER A 510 -19.02 -7.91 3.91
CA SER A 510 -20.09 -6.91 4.00
C SER A 510 -20.77 -6.77 2.65
N SER A 511 -22.02 -6.28 2.64
CA SER A 511 -22.73 -5.96 1.41
C SER A 511 -21.89 -5.06 0.48
N SER A 512 -21.88 -5.36 -0.82
CA SER A 512 -21.17 -4.58 -1.83
C SER A 512 -21.72 -4.82 -3.23
N ASP A 513 -21.78 -3.75 -4.02
CA ASP A 513 -22.12 -3.79 -5.43
C ASP A 513 -21.13 -4.67 -6.22
N VAL A 514 -19.89 -4.81 -5.74
CA VAL A 514 -18.89 -5.70 -6.33
C VAL A 514 -19.31 -7.16 -6.19
N ILE A 515 -19.82 -7.56 -5.02
CA ILE A 515 -20.27 -8.94 -4.78
C ILE A 515 -21.56 -9.22 -5.57
N SER A 516 -22.47 -8.24 -5.67
CA SER A 516 -23.60 -8.31 -6.60
C SER A 516 -23.14 -8.59 -8.03
N GLN A 517 -22.11 -7.87 -8.51
CA GLN A 517 -21.63 -8.05 -9.89
C GLN A 517 -20.91 -9.39 -10.11
N VAL A 518 -20.12 -9.86 -9.14
CA VAL A 518 -19.46 -11.19 -9.18
C VAL A 518 -20.52 -12.31 -9.23
N THR A 519 -21.54 -12.22 -8.38
CA THR A 519 -22.59 -13.23 -8.31
C THR A 519 -23.55 -13.17 -9.49
N ASP A 520 -23.74 -11.99 -10.10
CA ASP A 520 -24.47 -11.83 -11.36
C ASP A 520 -23.73 -12.45 -12.55
N TYR A 521 -22.39 -12.30 -12.60
CA TYR A 521 -21.56 -13.00 -13.57
C TYR A 521 -21.68 -14.53 -13.44
N ILE A 522 -21.75 -15.05 -12.21
CA ILE A 522 -22.02 -16.48 -11.94
C ILE A 522 -23.44 -16.86 -12.41
N ALA A 523 -24.45 -16.04 -12.10
CA ALA A 523 -25.84 -16.30 -12.45
C ALA A 523 -26.07 -16.43 -13.97
N HIS A 524 -25.28 -15.72 -14.76
CA HIS A 524 -25.31 -15.76 -16.23
C HIS A 524 -24.45 -16.89 -16.84
N ASP A 525 -23.88 -17.78 -16.02
CA ASP A 525 -23.20 -18.97 -16.50
C ASP A 525 -23.95 -20.27 -16.19
N LYS A 526 -24.32 -20.97 -17.26
CA LYS A 526 -25.06 -22.23 -17.15
C LYS A 526 -24.28 -23.31 -16.41
N ALA A 527 -22.97 -23.44 -16.64
CA ALA A 527 -22.17 -24.49 -16.00
C ALA A 527 -22.00 -24.22 -14.50
N ALA A 528 -21.85 -22.95 -14.12
CA ALA A 528 -21.82 -22.53 -12.73
C ALA A 528 -23.16 -22.73 -12.03
N MET A 529 -24.27 -22.35 -12.67
CA MET A 529 -25.62 -22.53 -12.10
C MET A 529 -26.06 -24.00 -12.06
N ASP A 530 -25.68 -24.82 -13.04
CA ASP A 530 -25.85 -26.28 -12.99
C ASP A 530 -25.13 -26.85 -11.75
N PHE A 531 -23.89 -26.42 -11.49
CA PHE A 531 -23.10 -26.83 -10.30
C PHE A 531 -23.76 -26.38 -8.99
N ILE A 532 -24.14 -25.11 -8.88
CA ILE A 532 -24.88 -24.57 -7.71
C ILE A 532 -26.21 -25.33 -7.49
N GLY A 533 -26.87 -25.74 -8.57
CA GLY A 533 -28.07 -26.58 -8.53
C GLY A 533 -27.83 -28.01 -8.01
N GLY A 534 -26.58 -28.41 -7.81
CA GLY A 534 -26.16 -29.71 -7.31
C GLY A 534 -25.85 -30.74 -8.40
N LYS A 535 -25.76 -30.33 -9.67
CA LYS A 535 -25.24 -31.20 -10.73
C LYS A 535 -23.74 -31.28 -10.57
N THR A 536 -23.22 -32.50 -10.49
CA THR A 536 -21.78 -32.75 -10.48
C THR A 536 -21.12 -32.13 -11.71
N ASP A 537 -19.93 -31.56 -11.53
CA ASP A 537 -19.14 -31.10 -12.67
C ASP A 537 -18.67 -32.30 -13.54
N PRO A 538 -18.06 -32.05 -14.71
CA PRO A 538 -17.56 -33.13 -15.58
C PRO A 538 -16.51 -34.06 -14.96
N TRP A 539 -15.86 -33.66 -13.85
CA TRP A 539 -14.76 -34.39 -13.21
C TRP A 539 -15.16 -35.06 -11.88
N GLY A 540 -16.42 -34.94 -11.46
CA GLY A 540 -16.93 -35.60 -10.26
C GLY A 540 -17.10 -34.69 -9.03
N MET A 541 -16.70 -33.41 -9.12
CA MET A 541 -16.81 -32.47 -8.01
C MET A 541 -18.25 -32.05 -7.77
N LYS A 542 -18.65 -32.01 -6.50
CA LYS A 542 -20.01 -31.65 -6.04
C LYS A 542 -20.00 -30.30 -5.33
N VAL A 543 -21.10 -29.56 -5.40
CA VAL A 543 -21.28 -28.36 -4.58
C VAL A 543 -21.39 -28.76 -3.10
N ASN A 544 -20.82 -27.94 -2.21
CA ASN A 544 -21.09 -28.05 -0.78
C ASN A 544 -22.61 -27.99 -0.53
N PRO A 545 -23.21 -29.00 0.13
CA PRO A 545 -24.64 -29.07 0.35
C PRO A 545 -25.25 -27.84 1.01
N ALA A 546 -24.49 -27.11 1.85
CA ALA A 546 -24.94 -25.88 2.50
C ALA A 546 -25.26 -24.74 1.51
N TYR A 547 -24.65 -24.77 0.32
CA TYR A 547 -24.81 -23.75 -0.73
C TYR A 547 -25.65 -24.23 -1.92
N LYS A 548 -26.19 -25.44 -1.87
CA LYS A 548 -27.02 -25.98 -2.96
C LYS A 548 -28.26 -25.10 -3.15
N ASN A 549 -28.50 -24.67 -4.39
CA ASN A 549 -29.59 -23.74 -4.75
C ASN A 549 -29.53 -22.38 -4.03
N ILE A 550 -28.33 -21.91 -3.63
CA ILE A 550 -28.18 -20.54 -3.12
C ILE A 550 -28.71 -19.54 -4.16
N SER A 551 -29.40 -18.50 -3.67
CA SER A 551 -29.93 -17.45 -4.53
C SER A 551 -28.84 -16.49 -4.96
N VAL A 552 -28.72 -16.26 -6.28
CA VAL A 552 -27.82 -15.29 -6.90
C VAL A 552 -28.56 -14.53 -8.00
N PRO A 553 -28.22 -13.25 -8.28
CA PRO A 553 -27.17 -12.45 -7.61
C PRO A 553 -27.52 -12.06 -6.17
N THR A 554 -26.49 -11.75 -5.38
CA THR A 554 -26.59 -11.25 -4.00
C THR A 554 -25.49 -10.23 -3.71
N ALA A 555 -25.79 -9.22 -2.91
CA ALA A 555 -24.83 -8.18 -2.50
C ALA A 555 -23.93 -8.63 -1.33
N GLU A 556 -24.35 -9.64 -0.58
CA GLU A 556 -23.60 -10.20 0.55
C GLU A 556 -23.50 -11.71 0.39
N TRP A 557 -22.29 -12.26 0.52
CA TRP A 557 -22.07 -13.69 0.42
C TRP A 557 -22.15 -14.34 1.80
N PRO A 558 -23.16 -15.20 2.07
CA PRO A 558 -23.33 -15.79 3.39
C PRO A 558 -22.34 -16.91 3.65
N LEU A 559 -21.93 -17.10 4.91
CA LEU A 559 -21.15 -18.26 5.36
C LEU A 559 -22.12 -19.32 5.91
N LEU A 560 -22.53 -20.26 5.06
CA LEU A 560 -23.61 -21.21 5.36
C LEU A 560 -23.14 -22.57 5.90
N ASP A 561 -21.85 -22.89 5.73
CA ASP A 561 -21.29 -24.16 6.21
C ASP A 561 -21.28 -24.20 7.75
N SER A 562 -21.49 -25.39 8.32
CA SER A 562 -21.49 -25.60 9.78
C SER A 562 -20.60 -26.77 10.22
N TYR A 563 -19.78 -27.31 9.32
CA TYR A 563 -18.97 -28.48 9.60
C TYR A 563 -17.79 -28.16 10.53
N ILE A 564 -17.73 -28.89 11.64
CA ILE A 564 -16.63 -28.87 12.60
C ILE A 564 -15.89 -30.21 12.50
N PRO A 565 -14.60 -30.22 12.11
CA PRO A 565 -13.84 -31.45 11.92
C PRO A 565 -13.58 -32.16 13.24
N LYS A 566 -13.62 -33.49 13.22
CA LYS A 566 -13.14 -34.32 14.32
C LYS A 566 -11.62 -34.46 14.22
N THR A 567 -10.91 -34.27 15.32
CA THR A 567 -9.45 -34.26 15.32
C THR A 567 -8.89 -34.64 16.69
N GLU A 568 -7.72 -35.29 16.67
CA GLU A 568 -6.92 -35.58 17.86
C GLU A 568 -6.05 -34.39 18.30
N ASN A 569 -6.04 -33.30 17.53
CA ASN A 569 -5.27 -32.11 17.86
C ASN A 569 -5.91 -31.35 19.04
N THR A 570 -5.24 -31.36 20.19
CA THR A 570 -5.73 -30.71 21.44
C THR A 570 -6.11 -29.24 21.25
N CYS A 571 -5.34 -28.47 20.48
CA CYS A 571 -5.66 -27.06 20.21
C CYS A 571 -7.04 -26.91 19.57
N ARG A 572 -7.36 -27.75 18.59
CA ARG A 572 -8.64 -27.74 17.88
C ARG A 572 -9.78 -28.35 18.70
N GLN A 573 -9.49 -29.30 19.58
CA GLN A 573 -10.47 -29.82 20.54
C GLN A 573 -10.88 -28.74 21.56
N GLU A 574 -9.93 -27.92 22.02
CA GLU A 574 -10.19 -26.80 22.93
C GLU A 574 -10.81 -25.59 22.21
N ASN A 575 -10.62 -25.47 20.89
CA ASN A 575 -11.14 -24.39 20.07
C ASN A 575 -11.96 -24.94 18.87
N PRO A 576 -13.14 -25.53 19.11
CA PRO A 576 -13.97 -26.03 18.02
C PRO A 576 -14.49 -24.87 17.17
N ALA A 577 -14.26 -24.92 15.86
CA ALA A 577 -14.67 -23.90 14.91
C ALA A 577 -15.14 -24.51 13.59
N VAL A 578 -16.02 -23.80 12.88
CA VAL A 578 -16.47 -24.19 11.53
C VAL A 578 -15.30 -24.04 10.57
N TYR A 579 -14.79 -25.16 10.08
CA TYR A 579 -13.51 -25.18 9.36
C TYR A 579 -13.54 -24.39 8.05
N PHE A 580 -14.60 -24.54 7.25
CA PHE A 580 -14.71 -23.85 5.97
C PHE A 580 -14.90 -22.34 6.11
N THR A 581 -15.49 -21.87 7.23
CA THR A 581 -15.51 -20.45 7.61
C THR A 581 -14.11 -19.93 7.94
N GLN A 582 -13.26 -20.75 8.56
CA GLN A 582 -11.85 -20.39 8.80
C GLN A 582 -11.03 -20.34 7.51
N LEU A 583 -11.35 -21.18 6.52
CA LEU A 583 -10.74 -21.15 5.20
C LEU A 583 -11.17 -19.93 4.39
N ALA A 584 -12.47 -19.61 4.39
CA ALA A 584 -13.01 -18.46 3.66
C ALA A 584 -12.59 -17.12 4.27
N ALA A 585 -12.70 -17.01 5.60
CA ALA A 585 -12.27 -15.85 6.40
C ALA A 585 -12.39 -14.50 5.67
N PRO A 586 -13.61 -14.08 5.26
CA PRO A 586 -13.78 -12.87 4.48
C PRO A 586 -13.41 -11.62 5.31
N VAL A 587 -13.09 -10.52 4.62
CA VAL A 587 -12.63 -9.27 5.24
C VAL A 587 -13.53 -8.10 4.88
N THR A 588 -13.46 -7.05 5.68
CA THR A 588 -14.37 -5.89 5.57
C THR A 588 -14.03 -4.89 4.46
N SER A 589 -12.94 -5.09 3.71
CA SER A 589 -12.51 -4.12 2.69
C SER A 589 -11.68 -4.72 1.57
N LEU A 590 -11.80 -4.18 0.35
CA LEU A 590 -11.01 -4.59 -0.82
C LEU A 590 -9.53 -4.32 -0.60
N ARG A 591 -9.21 -3.22 0.09
CA ARG A 591 -7.82 -2.90 0.45
C ARG A 591 -7.16 -4.01 1.27
N LYS A 592 -7.85 -4.62 2.26
CA LYS A 592 -7.28 -5.74 3.05
C LYS A 592 -7.01 -6.97 2.19
N ILE A 593 -7.83 -7.21 1.17
CA ILE A 593 -7.64 -8.30 0.20
C ILE A 593 -6.41 -8.03 -0.64
N ALA A 594 -6.30 -6.82 -1.20
CA ALA A 594 -5.17 -6.39 -2.01
C ALA A 594 -3.85 -6.44 -1.23
N GLU A 595 -3.84 -5.96 0.02
CA GLU A 595 -2.68 -6.03 0.91
C GLU A 595 -2.30 -7.48 1.27
N SER A 596 -3.29 -8.37 1.45
CA SER A 596 -3.02 -9.79 1.70
C SER A 596 -2.38 -10.49 0.49
N LEU A 597 -2.79 -10.15 -0.73
CA LEU A 597 -2.15 -10.62 -1.97
C LEU A 597 -0.75 -10.01 -2.15
N LEU A 598 -0.61 -8.72 -1.88
CA LEU A 598 0.66 -7.98 -1.93
C LEU A 598 1.70 -8.65 -1.02
N ASP A 599 1.32 -8.96 0.21
CA ASP A 599 2.20 -9.55 1.23
C ASP A 599 2.28 -11.09 1.16
N ALA A 600 1.59 -11.72 0.20
CA ALA A 600 1.42 -13.17 0.09
C ALA A 600 1.06 -13.84 1.43
N TRP A 601 0.17 -13.18 2.19
CA TRP A 601 -0.25 -13.64 3.51
C TRP A 601 -1.70 -14.13 3.42
N PRO A 602 -1.98 -15.44 3.44
CA PRO A 602 -3.34 -15.94 3.41
C PRO A 602 -4.14 -15.51 4.65
N ASN A 603 -5.42 -15.16 4.51
CA ASN A 603 -6.28 -14.85 5.66
C ASN A 603 -6.90 -16.10 6.32
N VAL A 604 -6.47 -17.29 5.93
CA VAL A 604 -6.94 -18.58 6.47
C VAL A 604 -6.64 -18.65 7.97
N GLN A 605 -7.67 -18.91 8.79
CA GLN A 605 -7.62 -18.89 10.26
C GLN A 605 -7.45 -20.27 10.89
N SER A 606 -6.71 -21.17 10.24
CA SER A 606 -6.58 -22.57 10.64
C SER A 606 -5.36 -22.84 11.53
N ARG A 607 -4.44 -21.89 11.72
CA ARG A 607 -3.19 -22.11 12.47
C ARG A 607 -3.49 -22.37 13.93
N CYS A 608 -2.91 -23.43 14.47
CA CYS A 608 -3.01 -23.78 15.89
C CYS A 608 -1.72 -23.40 16.61
N GLU A 609 -1.81 -22.52 17.59
CA GLU A 609 -0.66 -22.07 18.39
C GLU A 609 -0.91 -22.24 19.88
N PHE A 610 0.13 -22.62 20.61
CA PHE A 610 0.14 -22.55 22.07
C PHE A 610 0.75 -21.21 22.50
N ASP A 611 -0.06 -20.36 23.12
CA ASP A 611 0.41 -19.08 23.63
C ASP A 611 1.15 -19.28 24.95
N GLN A 612 2.47 -19.07 24.93
CA GLN A 612 3.32 -19.27 26.11
C GLN A 612 3.01 -18.30 27.25
N SER A 613 2.42 -17.13 26.95
CA SER A 613 2.12 -16.10 27.94
C SER A 613 0.84 -16.42 28.72
N THR A 614 -0.20 -16.86 28.02
CA THR A 614 -1.49 -17.21 28.63
C THR A 614 -1.62 -18.69 28.97
N LYS A 615 -0.69 -19.54 28.50
CA LYS A 615 -0.73 -21.00 28.59
C LYS A 615 -2.00 -21.60 27.97
N THR A 616 -2.54 -20.97 26.93
CA THR A 616 -3.76 -21.40 26.24
C THR A 616 -3.49 -21.64 24.76
N TYR A 617 -4.25 -22.54 24.16
CA TYR A 617 -4.28 -22.69 22.71
C TYR A 617 -5.13 -21.60 22.05
N LYS A 618 -4.72 -21.14 20.87
CA LYS A 618 -5.50 -20.23 20.03
C LYS A 618 -5.44 -20.63 18.57
N LEU A 619 -6.53 -20.35 17.86
CA LEU A 619 -6.57 -20.37 16.40
C LEU A 619 -6.14 -19.02 15.86
N GLY A 620 -5.42 -19.03 14.75
CA GLY A 620 -4.92 -17.83 14.13
C GLY A 620 -4.67 -17.99 12.64
N ARG A 621 -4.21 -16.89 12.05
CA ARG A 621 -3.86 -16.82 10.64
C ARG A 621 -2.65 -17.70 10.34
N ILE A 622 -2.69 -18.45 9.23
CA ILE A 622 -1.51 -19.20 8.76
C ILE A 622 -0.36 -18.27 8.34
N ASP A 623 0.83 -18.82 8.23
CA ASP A 623 2.03 -18.08 7.85
C ASP A 623 1.96 -17.53 6.42
N ARG A 624 2.80 -16.53 6.16
CA ARG A 624 3.01 -16.01 4.80
C ARG A 624 3.56 -17.10 3.90
N GLN A 625 3.13 -17.12 2.64
CA GLN A 625 3.67 -18.05 1.66
C GLN A 625 5.09 -17.66 1.25
N SER A 626 5.95 -18.66 1.12
CA SER A 626 7.30 -18.49 0.59
C SER A 626 7.26 -18.23 -0.92
N TYR A 627 8.26 -17.51 -1.42
CA TYR A 627 8.46 -17.36 -2.86
C TYR A 627 8.72 -18.73 -3.50
N GLY A 628 8.26 -18.91 -4.75
CA GLY A 628 8.24 -20.19 -5.44
C GLY A 628 7.08 -21.11 -5.07
N SER A 629 6.34 -20.79 -4.00
CA SER A 629 5.16 -21.56 -3.58
C SER A 629 3.91 -20.70 -3.36
N ARG A 630 3.97 -19.39 -3.66
CA ARG A 630 2.82 -18.50 -3.54
C ARG A 630 1.69 -18.95 -4.46
N PHE A 631 0.49 -18.97 -3.92
CA PHE A 631 -0.74 -19.30 -4.63
C PHE A 631 -1.91 -18.72 -3.85
N MET A 632 -2.36 -17.51 -4.21
CA MET A 632 -3.50 -16.85 -3.59
C MET A 632 -4.36 -16.15 -4.63
N LEU A 633 -5.67 -16.12 -4.36
CA LEU A 633 -6.67 -15.42 -5.17
C LEU A 633 -7.55 -14.57 -4.25
N GLY A 634 -7.95 -13.40 -4.72
CA GLY A 634 -8.88 -12.53 -4.00
C GLY A 634 -9.57 -11.51 -4.90
N ILE A 635 -10.72 -11.01 -4.46
CA ILE A 635 -11.43 -9.93 -5.17
C ILE A 635 -10.76 -8.60 -4.87
N VAL A 636 -10.29 -7.89 -5.89
CA VAL A 636 -9.58 -6.60 -5.76
C VAL A 636 -10.14 -5.56 -6.70
N SER A 637 -9.97 -4.28 -6.38
CA SER A 637 -10.28 -3.18 -7.31
C SER A 637 -9.22 -3.09 -8.40
N LEU A 638 -9.60 -2.65 -9.61
CA LEU A 638 -8.62 -2.43 -10.69
C LEU A 638 -7.62 -1.30 -10.36
N GLY A 639 -8.03 -0.33 -9.53
CA GLY A 639 -7.11 0.68 -9.00
C GLY A 639 -6.03 0.06 -8.11
N ASP A 640 -6.39 -0.90 -7.24
CA ASP A 640 -5.42 -1.62 -6.40
C ASP A 640 -4.52 -2.53 -7.23
N VAL A 641 -5.04 -3.15 -8.30
CA VAL A 641 -4.25 -3.94 -9.26
C VAL A 641 -3.09 -3.11 -9.80
N GLU A 642 -3.38 -1.90 -10.27
CA GLU A 642 -2.38 -1.02 -10.85
C GLU A 642 -1.44 -0.42 -9.79
N ARG A 643 -1.96 0.03 -8.65
CA ARG A 643 -1.11 0.59 -7.58
C ARG A 643 -0.16 -0.46 -7.01
N TYR A 644 -0.65 -1.66 -6.71
CA TYR A 644 0.13 -2.69 -6.05
C TYR A 644 0.80 -3.67 -7.02
N GLY A 645 0.68 -3.42 -8.33
CA GLY A 645 1.27 -4.27 -9.38
C GLY A 645 0.78 -5.73 -9.30
N LEU A 646 -0.46 -5.94 -8.84
CA LEU A 646 -1.06 -7.27 -8.73
C LEU A 646 -1.42 -7.79 -10.12
N ARG A 647 -1.56 -9.11 -10.25
CA ARG A 647 -2.05 -9.71 -11.50
C ARG A 647 -3.56 -9.85 -11.46
N SER A 648 -4.19 -9.71 -12.62
CA SER A 648 -5.63 -9.88 -12.82
C SER A 648 -5.90 -11.12 -13.66
N ALA A 649 -6.82 -11.98 -13.22
CA ALA A 649 -7.22 -13.12 -14.02
C ALA A 649 -8.04 -12.69 -15.25
N GLY A 650 -7.81 -13.37 -16.37
CA GLY A 650 -8.71 -13.34 -17.52
C GLY A 650 -10.00 -14.11 -17.19
N LEU A 651 -11.15 -13.47 -17.34
CA LEU A 651 -12.45 -14.07 -17.04
C LEU A 651 -13.11 -14.55 -18.33
N GLU A 652 -13.67 -15.76 -18.30
CA GLU A 652 -14.38 -16.34 -19.44
C GLU A 652 -15.61 -15.49 -19.80
N THR A 653 -15.76 -15.19 -21.09
CA THR A 653 -16.95 -14.49 -21.60
C THR A 653 -17.74 -15.46 -22.46
N THR A 654 -17.19 -15.88 -23.59
CA THR A 654 -17.67 -17.03 -24.35
C THR A 654 -16.76 -18.22 -24.10
N LYS A 655 -17.24 -19.42 -24.42
CA LYS A 655 -16.43 -20.65 -24.35
C LYS A 655 -15.03 -20.43 -24.94
N ASP A 656 -14.01 -20.78 -24.17
CA ASP A 656 -12.58 -20.70 -24.53
C ASP A 656 -12.06 -19.26 -24.77
N ARG A 657 -12.79 -18.23 -24.31
CA ARG A 657 -12.44 -16.81 -24.49
C ARG A 657 -12.38 -16.06 -23.18
N TYR A 658 -11.15 -15.77 -22.76
CA TYR A 658 -10.84 -15.10 -21.50
C TYR A 658 -10.44 -13.66 -21.77
N VAL A 659 -11.11 -12.72 -21.11
CA VAL A 659 -10.89 -11.29 -21.27
C VAL A 659 -10.20 -10.75 -20.02
N GLU A 660 -9.10 -10.03 -20.20
CA GLU A 660 -8.38 -9.32 -19.14
C GLU A 660 -8.91 -7.87 -19.01
N PRO A 661 -8.74 -7.20 -17.85
CA PRO A 661 -9.18 -5.82 -17.65
C PRO A 661 -8.20 -4.83 -18.29
N THR A 662 -8.46 -4.46 -19.54
CA THR A 662 -7.69 -3.46 -20.29
C THR A 662 -8.60 -2.28 -20.65
N ASP A 663 -8.04 -1.10 -20.95
CA ASP A 663 -8.83 0.04 -21.43
C ASP A 663 -9.78 -0.33 -22.59
N ALA A 664 -9.33 -1.22 -23.48
CA ALA A 664 -10.12 -1.69 -24.62
C ALA A 664 -11.30 -2.59 -24.20
N SER A 665 -11.09 -3.52 -23.28
CA SER A 665 -12.14 -4.45 -22.82
C SER A 665 -13.12 -3.79 -21.86
N ILE A 666 -12.64 -2.86 -21.02
CA ILE A 666 -13.46 -1.98 -20.18
C ILE A 666 -14.29 -1.06 -21.07
N GLY A 667 -13.68 -0.42 -22.08
CA GLY A 667 -14.37 0.42 -23.05
C GLY A 667 -15.43 -0.36 -23.85
N ALA A 668 -15.14 -1.62 -24.20
CA ALA A 668 -16.12 -2.50 -24.85
C ALA A 668 -17.32 -2.80 -23.94
N ALA A 669 -17.12 -3.00 -22.64
CA ALA A 669 -18.21 -3.16 -21.67
C ALA A 669 -19.04 -1.88 -21.55
N ILE A 670 -18.41 -0.70 -21.42
CA ILE A 670 -19.12 0.58 -21.39
C ILE A 670 -19.94 0.83 -22.66
N GLY A 671 -19.45 0.37 -23.82
CA GLY A 671 -20.21 0.40 -25.07
C GLY A 671 -21.58 -0.27 -24.96
N LEU A 672 -21.69 -1.35 -24.17
CA LEU A 672 -22.91 -2.12 -23.95
C LEU A 672 -23.83 -1.52 -22.87
N ALA A 673 -23.28 -0.75 -21.93
CA ALA A 673 -24.05 -0.25 -20.78
C ALA A 673 -25.21 0.67 -21.22
N THR A 674 -26.40 0.50 -20.65
CA THR A 674 -27.59 1.29 -21.01
C THR A 674 -28.18 1.99 -19.79
N GLN A 675 -28.78 3.17 -19.98
CA GLN A 675 -29.46 3.91 -18.92
C GLN A 675 -30.96 3.89 -19.21
N ALA A 676 -31.74 3.25 -18.33
CA ALA A 676 -33.17 3.06 -18.54
C ALA A 676 -34.01 4.30 -18.24
N LYS A 677 -33.57 5.13 -17.29
CA LYS A 677 -34.27 6.34 -16.82
C LYS A 677 -33.31 7.52 -16.76
N LYS A 678 -33.82 8.72 -17.05
CA LYS A 678 -33.05 9.95 -16.86
C LYS A 678 -32.57 10.04 -15.40
N PHE A 679 -31.30 10.41 -15.21
CA PHE A 679 -30.59 10.45 -13.92
C PHE A 679 -30.38 9.08 -13.23
N GLY A 680 -30.83 7.97 -13.81
CA GLY A 680 -30.59 6.62 -13.28
C GLY A 680 -29.16 6.13 -13.55
N ALA A 681 -28.75 5.04 -12.92
CA ALA A 681 -27.48 4.41 -13.24
C ALA A 681 -27.50 3.78 -14.64
N PHE A 682 -26.32 3.65 -15.25
CA PHE A 682 -26.11 2.76 -16.39
C PHE A 682 -25.97 1.32 -15.90
N VAL A 683 -26.74 0.42 -16.49
CA VAL A 683 -26.74 -1.02 -16.23
C VAL A 683 -25.90 -1.73 -17.27
N LEU A 684 -25.00 -2.59 -16.82
CA LEU A 684 -24.22 -3.51 -17.65
C LEU A 684 -24.78 -4.93 -17.47
N ASP A 685 -25.56 -5.40 -18.45
CA ASP A 685 -26.13 -6.75 -18.42
C ASP A 685 -25.04 -7.80 -18.72
N GLN A 686 -24.82 -8.73 -17.79
CA GLN A 686 -23.82 -9.79 -17.95
C GLN A 686 -24.14 -10.76 -19.09
N ALA A 687 -25.41 -10.91 -19.49
CA ALA A 687 -25.77 -11.65 -20.70
C ALA A 687 -25.18 -11.00 -21.96
N ASP A 688 -25.14 -9.67 -22.03
CA ASP A 688 -24.59 -8.94 -23.18
C ASP A 688 -23.07 -8.89 -23.14
N VAL A 689 -22.46 -8.78 -21.96
CA VAL A 689 -21.01 -8.96 -21.77
C VAL A 689 -20.58 -10.33 -22.30
N LYS A 690 -21.30 -11.38 -21.91
CA LYS A 690 -21.05 -12.76 -22.35
C LYS A 690 -21.09 -12.89 -23.86
N LYS A 691 -22.11 -12.32 -24.51
CA LYS A 691 -22.26 -12.34 -25.98
C LYS A 691 -21.17 -11.56 -26.71
N SER A 692 -20.65 -10.49 -26.12
CA SER A 692 -19.65 -9.62 -26.74
C SER A 692 -18.31 -10.32 -26.99
N GLY A 693 -17.91 -11.20 -26.06
CA GLY A 693 -16.61 -11.87 -26.09
C GLY A 693 -15.40 -10.93 -26.02
N ARG A 694 -15.59 -9.64 -25.78
CA ARG A 694 -14.54 -8.61 -25.70
C ARG A 694 -14.70 -7.68 -24.49
N ALA A 695 -15.91 -7.56 -23.98
CA ALA A 695 -16.22 -6.80 -22.77
C ALA A 695 -15.68 -7.53 -21.54
N TYR A 696 -15.01 -6.82 -20.65
CA TYR A 696 -14.52 -7.42 -19.40
C TYR A 696 -15.66 -7.54 -18.37
N PRO A 697 -15.94 -8.75 -17.81
CA PRO A 697 -17.05 -8.95 -16.88
C PRO A 697 -17.01 -8.13 -15.59
N GLY A 698 -15.83 -7.82 -15.08
CA GLY A 698 -15.67 -7.03 -13.85
C GLY A 698 -15.80 -5.52 -14.03
N THR A 699 -16.14 -5.03 -15.23
CA THR A 699 -16.26 -3.59 -15.49
C THR A 699 -17.44 -2.99 -14.74
N MET A 700 -17.22 -1.88 -14.04
CA MET A 700 -18.26 -1.15 -13.31
C MET A 700 -18.12 0.36 -13.51
N VAL A 701 -19.26 1.06 -13.49
CA VAL A 701 -19.29 2.52 -13.43
C VAL A 701 -19.49 2.91 -11.97
N VAL A 702 -18.64 3.78 -11.45
CA VAL A 702 -18.79 4.34 -10.11
C VAL A 702 -19.53 5.66 -10.22
N TYR A 703 -20.56 5.82 -9.40
CA TYR A 703 -21.45 6.97 -9.38
C TYR A 703 -21.27 7.79 -8.11
N THR A 704 -21.38 9.11 -8.25
CA THR A 704 -21.79 9.98 -7.16
C THR A 704 -23.31 10.05 -7.16
N ALA A 705 -23.93 9.35 -6.21
CA ALA A 705 -25.38 9.37 -5.99
C ALA A 705 -25.73 10.48 -4.99
N ALA A 706 -26.67 11.35 -5.36
CA ALA A 706 -27.10 12.46 -4.52
C ALA A 706 -28.60 12.74 -4.68
N ARG A 707 -29.22 13.28 -3.63
CA ARG A 707 -30.62 13.74 -3.71
C ARG A 707 -30.74 14.87 -4.72
N LEU A 708 -31.80 14.83 -5.53
CA LEU A 708 -32.20 15.87 -6.48
C LEU A 708 -33.23 16.84 -5.87
N ARG A 709 -33.45 16.73 -4.55
CA ARG A 709 -34.36 17.52 -3.74
C ARG A 709 -33.97 17.43 -2.26
N ASN A 710 -34.26 18.46 -1.47
CA ASN A 710 -34.03 18.49 -0.02
C ASN A 710 -32.58 18.16 0.41
N LEU A 711 -31.60 18.50 -0.42
CA LEU A 711 -30.21 18.63 0.02
C LEU A 711 -29.99 20.10 0.44
N ASP A 712 -29.17 20.37 1.46
CA ASP A 712 -28.80 21.76 1.77
C ASP A 712 -28.15 22.40 0.53
N GLN A 713 -28.48 23.66 0.22
CA GLN A 713 -28.02 24.27 -1.03
C GLN A 713 -26.49 24.36 -1.10
N ALA A 714 -25.81 24.66 0.02
CA ALA A 714 -24.36 24.73 0.02
C ALA A 714 -23.73 23.35 -0.21
N ASP A 715 -24.36 22.28 0.24
CA ASP A 715 -23.92 20.91 -0.03
C ASP A 715 -24.25 20.47 -1.46
N ALA A 716 -25.40 20.88 -2.01
CA ALA A 716 -25.74 20.65 -3.41
C ALA A 716 -24.74 21.32 -4.37
N ASP A 717 -24.34 22.56 -4.07
CA ASP A 717 -23.32 23.28 -4.84
C ASP A 717 -21.97 22.53 -4.80
N LYS A 718 -21.56 22.00 -3.64
CA LYS A 718 -20.34 21.18 -3.50
C LYS A 718 -20.44 19.88 -4.28
N VAL A 719 -21.57 19.17 -4.21
CA VAL A 719 -21.78 17.92 -4.96
C VAL A 719 -21.74 18.20 -6.47
N ALA A 720 -22.41 19.25 -6.94
CA ALA A 720 -22.39 19.65 -8.34
C ALA A 720 -20.97 20.08 -8.80
N GLN A 721 -20.24 20.84 -7.98
CA GLN A 721 -18.84 21.18 -8.23
C GLN A 721 -17.98 19.91 -8.32
N PHE A 722 -18.17 18.96 -7.39
CA PHE A 722 -17.42 17.70 -7.37
C PHE A 722 -17.64 16.90 -8.65
N ILE A 723 -18.89 16.74 -9.08
CA ILE A 723 -19.21 15.99 -10.30
C ILE A 723 -18.54 16.66 -11.51
N ARG A 724 -18.64 17.99 -11.65
CA ARG A 724 -18.03 18.71 -12.78
C ARG A 724 -16.52 18.59 -12.82
N VAL A 725 -15.85 18.75 -11.68
CA VAL A 725 -14.38 18.67 -11.60
C VAL A 725 -13.91 17.23 -11.79
N SER A 726 -14.54 16.25 -11.14
CA SER A 726 -14.16 14.84 -11.25
C SER A 726 -14.40 14.26 -12.65
N THR A 727 -15.36 14.79 -13.41
CA THR A 727 -15.65 14.36 -14.81
C THR A 727 -14.97 15.20 -15.89
N SER A 728 -14.17 16.20 -15.50
CA SER A 728 -13.36 17.01 -16.42
C SER A 728 -11.88 16.93 -16.08
N GLU A 729 -11.36 17.84 -15.27
CA GLU A 729 -9.96 17.90 -14.84
C GLU A 729 -9.51 16.59 -14.20
N GLY A 730 -10.38 15.99 -13.37
CA GLY A 730 -10.13 14.73 -12.68
C GLY A 730 -9.97 13.52 -13.60
N GLN A 731 -10.38 13.62 -14.88
CA GLN A 731 -10.26 12.55 -15.88
C GLN A 731 -8.94 12.61 -16.67
N ARG A 732 -8.04 13.55 -16.34
CA ARG A 732 -6.71 13.60 -16.94
C ARG A 732 -5.86 12.45 -16.40
N ALA A 733 -5.64 11.43 -17.22
CA ALA A 733 -4.84 10.26 -16.84
C ALA A 733 -3.42 10.63 -16.38
N GLY A 734 -2.99 10.07 -15.26
CA GLY A 734 -1.65 10.25 -14.69
C GLY A 734 -1.58 9.98 -13.18
N THR A 735 -0.41 10.17 -12.60
CA THR A 735 -0.08 9.78 -11.21
C THR A 735 0.05 10.98 -10.26
N GLY A 736 -0.03 12.19 -10.80
CA GLY A 736 -0.01 13.44 -10.06
C GLY A 736 -1.30 13.71 -9.30
N ASN A 737 -1.23 14.63 -8.34
CA ASN A 737 -2.40 15.10 -7.61
C ASN A 737 -3.40 15.77 -8.59
N GLY A 738 -4.68 15.39 -8.48
CA GLY A 738 -5.76 15.82 -9.38
C GLY A 738 -5.90 15.01 -10.66
N GLU A 739 -4.99 14.07 -10.95
CA GLU A 739 -5.04 13.20 -12.13
C GLU A 739 -5.84 11.90 -11.85
N LEU A 740 -6.26 11.21 -12.91
CA LEU A 740 -6.89 9.88 -12.85
C LEU A 740 -5.79 8.80 -12.87
N PRO A 741 -5.65 7.97 -11.82
CA PRO A 741 -4.62 6.93 -11.78
C PRO A 741 -4.90 5.79 -12.77
N GLY A 742 -3.92 4.91 -12.94
CA GLY A 742 -4.12 3.63 -13.63
C GLY A 742 -5.24 2.81 -12.98
N GLY A 743 -5.89 1.95 -13.77
CA GLY A 743 -6.98 1.08 -13.31
C GLY A 743 -8.36 1.71 -13.53
N PHE A 744 -8.39 2.87 -14.19
CA PHE A 744 -9.58 3.62 -14.54
C PHE A 744 -9.57 3.98 -16.02
N LEU A 745 -10.72 3.82 -16.68
CA LEU A 745 -10.94 4.31 -18.03
C LEU A 745 -11.44 5.78 -17.96
N PRO A 746 -10.77 6.75 -18.60
CA PRO A 746 -11.21 8.13 -18.57
C PRO A 746 -12.61 8.35 -19.16
N ILE A 747 -13.46 9.06 -18.42
CA ILE A 747 -14.72 9.62 -18.90
C ILE A 747 -14.41 10.85 -19.76
N ARG A 748 -14.89 10.87 -21.00
CA ARG A 748 -14.65 11.94 -21.97
C ARG A 748 -15.96 12.39 -22.60
N ASP A 749 -15.96 13.61 -23.13
CA ASP A 749 -17.05 14.18 -23.92
C ASP A 749 -17.21 13.56 -25.33
N SER A 750 -16.39 12.57 -25.65
CA SER A 750 -16.26 11.94 -26.95
C SER A 750 -15.92 10.44 -26.79
N GLY A 751 -16.19 9.66 -27.83
CA GLY A 751 -15.92 8.22 -27.83
C GLY A 751 -16.88 7.41 -26.95
N VAL A 752 -16.43 6.23 -26.50
CA VAL A 752 -17.30 5.24 -25.82
C VAL A 752 -17.86 5.71 -24.48
N THR A 753 -17.21 6.66 -23.81
CA THR A 753 -17.65 7.22 -22.51
C THR A 753 -18.47 8.51 -22.64
N GLN A 754 -18.75 9.00 -23.86
CA GLN A 754 -19.48 10.26 -24.11
C GLN A 754 -20.83 10.32 -23.39
N LYS A 755 -21.59 9.23 -23.41
CA LYS A 755 -22.91 9.12 -22.74
C LYS A 755 -22.80 9.26 -21.22
N LEU A 756 -21.70 8.77 -20.62
CA LEU A 756 -21.45 8.88 -19.18
C LEU A 756 -21.15 10.34 -18.80
N HIS A 757 -20.31 11.01 -19.58
CA HIS A 757 -19.99 12.43 -19.39
C HIS A 757 -21.25 13.30 -19.48
N ALA A 758 -22.07 13.11 -20.51
CA ALA A 758 -23.33 13.86 -20.66
C ALA A 758 -24.27 13.64 -19.47
N SER A 759 -24.48 12.39 -19.05
CA SER A 759 -25.32 12.07 -17.89
C SER A 759 -24.78 12.68 -16.60
N ALA A 760 -23.47 12.71 -16.39
CA ALA A 760 -22.87 13.29 -15.20
C ALA A 760 -23.15 14.81 -15.11
N LEU A 761 -23.00 15.53 -16.23
CA LEU A 761 -23.30 16.97 -16.27
C LEU A 761 -24.79 17.26 -16.08
N GLU A 762 -25.67 16.42 -16.62
CA GLU A 762 -27.11 16.54 -16.40
C GLU A 762 -27.48 16.34 -14.92
N VAL A 763 -26.92 15.34 -14.25
CA VAL A 763 -27.13 15.12 -12.81
C VAL A 763 -26.56 16.27 -11.99
N ALA A 764 -25.35 16.76 -12.30
CA ALA A 764 -24.77 17.91 -11.60
C ALA A 764 -25.67 19.15 -11.68
N ALA A 765 -26.22 19.43 -12.86
CA ALA A 765 -27.15 20.54 -13.06
C ALA A 765 -28.48 20.33 -12.32
N ALA A 766 -28.97 19.09 -12.20
CA ALA A 766 -30.19 18.77 -11.46
C ALA A 766 -30.00 18.88 -9.95
N VAL A 767 -28.85 18.44 -9.41
CA VAL A 767 -28.50 18.61 -8.00
C VAL A 767 -28.41 20.09 -7.63
N GLU A 768 -27.71 20.89 -8.43
CA GLU A 768 -27.54 22.33 -8.17
C GLU A 768 -28.85 23.11 -8.23
N LYS A 769 -29.74 22.76 -9.18
CA LYS A 769 -31.03 23.43 -9.40
C LYS A 769 -32.19 22.80 -8.64
N GLN A 770 -31.90 21.94 -7.66
CA GLN A 770 -32.95 21.29 -6.88
C GLN A 770 -33.88 22.33 -6.23
N THR A 771 -35.13 21.93 -6.00
CA THR A 771 -36.11 22.76 -5.28
C THR A 771 -36.53 22.04 -4.01
N PRO A 772 -36.53 22.68 -2.82
CA PRO A 772 -37.07 22.09 -1.60
C PRO A 772 -38.52 21.60 -1.79
N LEU A 773 -38.97 20.65 -0.96
CA LEU A 773 -40.40 20.37 -0.82
C LEU A 773 -41.14 21.67 -0.48
N PRO A 774 -42.33 21.91 -1.06
CA PRO A 774 -43.23 22.94 -0.56
C PRO A 774 -43.47 22.68 0.93
N GLU A 775 -43.26 23.70 1.76
CA GLU A 775 -43.64 23.64 3.17
C GLU A 775 -45.14 23.33 3.24
N PRO A 776 -45.59 22.38 4.09
CA PRO A 776 -47.02 22.12 4.23
C PRO A 776 -47.70 23.43 4.61
N GLU A 777 -48.70 23.85 3.82
CA GLU A 777 -49.46 25.06 4.11
C GLU A 777 -49.96 24.99 5.56
N PRO A 778 -49.78 26.06 6.37
CA PRO A 778 -50.37 26.09 7.69
C PRO A 778 -51.87 25.90 7.52
N THR A 779 -52.40 24.78 8.01
CA THR A 779 -53.85 24.60 8.14
C THR A 779 -54.33 25.56 9.21
N ASP A 780 -54.70 26.77 8.78
CA ASP A 780 -55.51 27.70 9.57
C ASP A 780 -56.92 27.11 9.69
N GLU A 781 -57.10 26.14 10.58
CA GLU A 781 -58.42 25.73 11.03
C GLU A 781 -58.65 26.31 12.45
N PRO A 782 -59.59 27.26 12.62
CA PRO A 782 -59.85 27.87 13.92
C PRO A 782 -60.55 26.86 14.84
N ALA A 783 -59.92 26.55 15.97
CA ALA A 783 -60.54 25.77 17.02
C ALA A 783 -61.77 26.53 17.60
N PRO A 784 -62.92 25.88 17.80
CA PRO A 784 -64.08 26.53 18.40
C PRO A 784 -63.86 26.78 19.90
N ASP A 785 -64.16 28.03 20.25
CA ASP A 785 -64.24 28.60 21.58
C ASP A 785 -65.34 27.90 22.41
N ASN A 786 -64.96 27.45 23.61
CA ASN A 786 -65.90 27.14 24.69
C ASN A 786 -65.27 27.63 26.00
N GLY A 787 -65.58 28.88 26.34
CA GLY A 787 -65.22 29.49 27.60
C GLY A 787 -65.91 28.84 28.81
N ASN A 788 -65.22 28.88 29.95
CA ASN A 788 -65.79 29.42 31.18
C ASN A 788 -64.67 29.83 32.15
N GLY A 789 -64.78 31.04 32.70
CA GLY A 789 -63.73 31.72 33.46
C GLY A 789 -63.79 31.55 34.99
N GLY A 790 -62.75 32.13 35.62
CA GLY A 790 -62.58 32.36 37.06
C GLY A 790 -61.47 31.48 37.64
N GLY A 791 -60.35 31.97 38.17
CA GLY A 791 -59.96 33.27 38.70
C GLY A 791 -59.26 33.03 40.05
N GLY A 792 -57.93 33.16 40.11
CA GLY A 792 -57.16 33.04 41.35
C GLY A 792 -55.65 32.87 41.18
N THR A 793 -54.89 33.96 41.34
CA THR A 793 -53.44 34.02 41.61
C THR A 793 -53.22 34.26 43.12
N PRO A 794 -52.00 34.17 43.73
CA PRO A 794 -50.67 33.86 43.18
C PRO A 794 -49.74 32.96 44.06
N GLY A 795 -48.61 32.51 43.48
CA GLY A 795 -47.31 32.47 44.18
C GLY A 795 -46.55 31.13 44.27
N GLY A 796 -45.27 31.15 43.88
CA GLY A 796 -44.22 30.37 44.56
C GLY A 796 -43.52 29.24 43.79
N SER A 797 -42.41 29.58 43.12
CA SER A 797 -41.09 28.95 43.17
C SER A 797 -40.88 27.41 43.15
N THR A 798 -39.95 27.02 42.27
CA THR A 798 -38.92 25.93 42.35
C THR A 798 -39.30 24.45 42.16
N GLY A 799 -38.76 23.88 41.07
CA GLY A 799 -37.86 22.72 41.09
C GLY A 799 -38.49 21.32 41.02
N GLY A 800 -38.09 20.53 40.01
CA GLY A 800 -38.20 19.07 40.06
C GLY A 800 -38.47 18.41 38.71
N ALA A 801 -37.48 17.68 38.20
CA ALA A 801 -37.59 16.77 37.06
C ALA A 801 -38.51 15.59 37.39
N VAL A 802 -39.30 15.13 36.40
CA VAL A 802 -40.13 13.91 36.50
C VAL A 802 -40.02 13.08 35.22
N ALA A 803 -39.92 11.76 35.44
CA ALA A 803 -39.66 10.64 34.54
C ALA A 803 -40.78 10.31 33.52
N PRO A 804 -40.48 9.50 32.48
CA PRO A 804 -41.48 8.98 31.54
C PRO A 804 -42.30 7.79 32.11
N PRO A 805 -43.55 7.55 31.66
CA PRO A 805 -44.43 6.48 32.14
C PRO A 805 -44.30 5.14 31.37
N PRO A 806 -44.89 4.03 31.89
CA PRO A 806 -44.53 2.65 31.54
C PRO A 806 -45.32 2.05 30.35
N ALA A 807 -44.74 0.98 29.77
CA ALA A 807 -45.31 0.19 28.68
C ALA A 807 -46.40 -0.80 29.12
N ALA A 808 -47.37 -1.05 28.23
CA ALA A 808 -48.47 -2.01 28.38
C ALA A 808 -48.16 -3.38 27.72
N PRO A 809 -48.81 -4.48 28.14
CA PRO A 809 -48.39 -5.86 27.89
C PRO A 809 -48.94 -6.47 26.58
N GLY A 810 -48.20 -7.43 26.01
CA GLY A 810 -48.60 -8.20 24.82
C GLY A 810 -49.43 -9.45 25.12
N PRO A 811 -49.87 -10.21 24.09
CA PRO A 811 -50.43 -11.55 24.25
C PRO A 811 -49.44 -12.67 23.87
N ALA A 812 -49.50 -13.75 24.68
CA ALA A 812 -48.93 -15.11 24.51
C ALA A 812 -49.60 -15.88 23.34
N GLY A 813 -49.16 -17.03 22.81
CA GLY A 813 -48.10 -18.05 23.04
C GLY A 813 -48.49 -19.26 22.15
N GLU A 814 -47.61 -19.95 21.41
CA GLU A 814 -46.95 -21.27 21.71
C GLU A 814 -46.66 -21.99 20.36
N PRO A 815 -45.88 -23.11 20.26
CA PRO A 815 -44.91 -23.73 21.18
C PRO A 815 -43.52 -24.09 20.55
N SER A 816 -42.57 -24.44 21.42
CA SER A 816 -41.11 -24.59 21.24
C SER A 816 -40.58 -25.90 20.62
N ALA A 817 -39.35 -25.81 20.08
CA ALA A 817 -38.39 -26.91 19.90
C ALA A 817 -37.16 -26.71 20.85
N PRO A 818 -36.42 -27.78 21.24
CA PRO A 818 -35.61 -27.80 22.47
C PRO A 818 -34.22 -27.13 22.38
N ALA A 819 -33.74 -26.72 23.55
CA ALA A 819 -32.64 -25.80 23.81
C ALA A 819 -31.22 -26.34 23.52
N ALA A 820 -30.35 -25.45 23.03
CA ALA A 820 -28.89 -25.56 23.11
C ALA A 820 -28.38 -25.11 24.50
N PRO A 821 -27.27 -25.66 25.02
CA PRO A 821 -26.77 -25.36 26.35
C PRO A 821 -26.19 -23.94 26.49
N SER A 822 -26.43 -23.39 27.67
CA SER A 822 -26.14 -22.04 28.15
C SER A 822 -24.66 -21.62 28.07
N ALA A 823 -24.39 -20.49 27.42
CA ALA A 823 -23.18 -19.70 27.64
C ALA A 823 -23.42 -18.68 28.76
N ALA A 824 -22.43 -18.51 29.63
CA ALA A 824 -22.45 -17.60 30.78
C ALA A 824 -22.83 -16.14 30.40
N PRO A 825 -23.46 -15.38 31.31
CA PRO A 825 -23.98 -14.05 31.00
C PRO A 825 -22.84 -13.08 30.70
N VAL A 826 -22.82 -12.54 29.47
CA VAL A 826 -22.05 -11.36 29.10
C VAL A 826 -22.70 -10.17 29.82
N ALA A 827 -21.88 -9.43 30.58
CA ALA A 827 -22.31 -8.20 31.25
C ALA A 827 -22.94 -7.23 30.23
N ALA A 828 -24.03 -6.57 30.64
CA ALA A 828 -24.69 -5.55 29.84
C ALA A 828 -23.70 -4.45 29.39
N PRO A 829 -23.80 -3.95 28.16
CA PRO A 829 -22.97 -2.84 27.70
C PRO A 829 -23.25 -1.61 28.57
N ILE A 830 -22.20 -1.11 29.22
CA ILE A 830 -22.21 0.18 29.90
C ILE A 830 -22.35 1.24 28.80
N GLU A 831 -23.41 2.04 28.84
CA GLU A 831 -23.53 3.24 28.02
C GLU A 831 -22.34 4.16 28.32
N MET A 832 -21.45 4.29 27.33
CA MET A 832 -20.39 5.30 27.36
C MET A 832 -21.05 6.66 27.15
N PRO A 833 -20.89 7.63 28.07
CA PRO A 833 -21.40 8.97 27.84
C PRO A 833 -20.71 9.60 26.63
N ALA A 834 -21.45 10.46 25.91
CA ALA A 834 -20.94 11.20 24.77
C ALA A 834 -19.59 11.86 25.10
N THR A 835 -18.57 11.55 24.30
CA THR A 835 -17.23 12.12 24.46
C THR A 835 -17.31 13.60 24.04
N ALA A 836 -17.55 14.47 25.02
CA ALA A 836 -17.32 15.90 24.81
C ALA A 836 -15.82 16.08 24.49
N PRO A 837 -15.46 16.89 23.47
CA PRO A 837 -14.07 17.18 23.19
C PRO A 837 -13.45 17.81 24.45
N LEU A 838 -12.48 17.12 25.07
CA LEU A 838 -11.71 17.64 26.18
C LEU A 838 -10.73 18.70 25.67
N GLY A 839 -11.27 19.86 25.30
CA GLY A 839 -10.50 21.09 25.15
C GLY A 839 -10.25 21.69 26.53
N SER A 840 -9.10 21.40 27.14
CA SER A 840 -8.68 22.12 28.35
C SER A 840 -8.34 23.56 27.96
N THR A 841 -9.24 24.50 28.25
CA THR A 841 -9.03 25.95 28.09
C THR A 841 -7.83 26.46 28.90
N VAL A 842 -7.43 25.72 29.94
CA VAL A 842 -6.23 25.96 30.73
C VAL A 842 -4.98 25.54 29.96
N ALA A 843 -4.97 24.35 29.34
CA ALA A 843 -3.84 23.88 28.52
C ALA A 843 -3.64 24.71 27.24
N GLY A 844 -4.74 25.14 26.60
CA GLY A 844 -4.70 26.00 25.41
C GLY A 844 -4.13 27.40 25.64
N LYS A 845 -4.12 27.89 26.89
CA LYS A 845 -3.50 29.17 27.28
C LYS A 845 -2.13 29.02 27.94
N LEU A 846 -1.86 27.87 28.56
CA LEU A 846 -0.57 27.61 29.22
C LEU A 846 0.57 27.40 28.22
N LEU A 847 0.34 26.73 27.09
CA LEU A 847 1.39 26.45 26.11
C LEU A 847 1.96 27.73 25.48
N PRO A 848 1.14 28.68 24.99
CA PRO A 848 1.65 29.97 24.51
C PRO A 848 2.31 30.78 25.63
N GLY A 849 1.76 30.74 26.85
CA GLY A 849 2.31 31.44 28.01
C GLY A 849 3.71 30.95 28.40
N LEU A 850 3.91 29.63 28.46
CA LEU A 850 5.21 29.01 28.73
C LEU A 850 6.24 29.31 27.62
N LEU A 851 5.80 29.41 26.37
CA LEU A 851 6.65 29.75 25.23
C LEU A 851 7.14 31.21 25.32
N VAL A 852 6.25 32.13 25.72
CA VAL A 852 6.61 33.54 25.96
C VAL A 852 7.56 33.66 27.16
N ILE A 853 7.30 32.94 28.26
CA ILE A 853 8.19 32.93 29.43
C ILE A 853 9.56 32.34 29.09
N GLY A 854 9.60 31.26 28.29
CA GLY A 854 10.84 30.66 27.80
C GLY A 854 11.66 31.61 26.92
N LEU A 855 11.00 32.34 26.01
CA LEU A 855 11.65 33.35 25.16
C LEU A 855 12.18 34.53 25.98
N LEU A 856 11.45 34.98 27.00
CA LEU A 856 11.91 36.02 27.93
C LEU A 856 13.10 35.54 28.78
N GLY A 857 13.11 34.26 29.20
CA GLY A 857 14.24 33.65 29.90
C GLY A 857 15.51 33.57 29.04
N ILE A 858 15.38 33.23 27.76
CA ILE A 858 16.49 33.22 26.79
C ILE A 858 17.02 34.64 26.58
N ALA A 859 16.14 35.63 26.41
CA ALA A 859 16.54 37.02 26.26
C ALA A 859 17.28 37.54 27.51
N ALA A 860 16.78 37.24 28.71
CA ALA A 860 17.43 37.62 29.97
C ALA A 860 18.81 36.95 30.13
N ALA A 861 18.94 35.65 29.79
CA ALA A 861 20.20 34.93 29.85
C ALA A 861 21.25 35.47 28.85
N SER A 862 20.81 35.89 27.65
CA SER A 862 21.67 36.54 26.66
C SER A 862 22.16 37.92 27.11
N VAL A 863 21.31 38.70 27.80
CA VAL A 863 21.70 40.00 28.37
C VAL A 863 22.68 39.81 29.54
N LEU A 864 22.43 38.87 30.44
CA LEU A 864 23.33 38.56 31.56
C LEU A 864 24.70 38.05 31.10
N ARG A 865 24.76 37.23 30.03
CA ARG A 865 26.04 36.80 29.44
C ARG A 865 26.82 37.94 28.78
N PHE A 866 26.15 39.02 28.37
CA PHE A 866 26.79 40.18 27.76
C PHE A 866 27.46 41.09 28.81
N PHE A 867 26.96 41.12 30.05
CA PHE A 867 27.49 41.97 31.12
C PHE A 867 28.57 41.32 32.01
N VAL A 868 28.80 40.00 31.89
CA VAL A 868 29.69 39.25 32.82
C VAL A 868 30.97 38.70 32.15
N GLN A 869 31.38 39.19 30.97
CA GLN A 869 32.70 38.81 30.42
C GLN A 869 33.84 39.71 30.95
N PRO A 870 34.82 39.18 31.71
CA PRO A 870 36.03 39.92 32.07
C PRO A 870 36.98 40.07 30.86
N PRO A 871 37.79 41.13 30.80
CA PRO A 871 38.62 41.42 29.62
C PRO A 871 39.75 40.40 29.46
N ARG A 872 39.79 39.74 28.30
CA ARG A 872 40.90 38.85 27.90
C ARG A 872 42.07 39.67 27.36
N VAL A 873 43.22 39.50 28.02
CA VAL A 873 44.54 40.02 27.60
C VAL A 873 45.02 39.25 26.35
N PRO A 874 45.65 39.91 25.35
CA PRO A 874 46.15 39.23 24.16
C PRO A 874 47.49 38.56 24.45
N ARG A 875 47.59 37.26 24.11
CA ARG A 875 48.83 36.48 24.19
C ARG A 875 49.46 36.42 22.79
N THR A 876 50.56 37.15 22.60
CA THR A 876 51.46 37.01 21.46
C THR A 876 52.49 35.92 21.77
N GLY A 877 52.73 35.03 20.80
CA GLY A 877 53.82 34.05 20.85
C GLY A 877 55.01 34.50 20.00
N ALA A 878 56.22 34.28 20.49
CA ALA A 878 57.42 33.93 19.72
C ALA A 878 58.64 33.79 20.66
N GLY A 879 59.49 32.78 20.40
CA GLY A 879 60.95 32.92 20.54
C GLY A 879 61.67 32.13 21.64
N ALA A 880 62.19 30.96 21.25
CA ALA A 880 63.51 30.38 21.52
C ALA A 880 64.38 30.84 22.72
N GLY A 881 64.97 29.85 23.41
CA GLY A 881 66.36 29.96 23.89
C GLY A 881 66.69 29.33 25.25
N GLY A 882 67.47 28.25 25.24
CA GLY A 882 68.67 28.14 26.08
C GLY A 882 68.58 27.52 27.49
N ARG A 883 69.25 26.36 27.62
CA ARG A 883 70.10 25.89 28.75
C ARG A 883 69.64 26.17 30.20
N ALA A 884 69.29 25.11 30.92
CA ALA A 884 70.12 24.45 31.95
C ALA A 884 69.37 23.21 32.46
#